data_AF-A0A2S5BFB5-F1
#
_entry.id   AF-A0A2S5BFB5-F1
#
_cell.length_a   1.000
_cell.length_b   1.000
_cell.length_c   1.000
_cell.angle_alpha   90.00
_cell.angle_beta   90.00
_cell.angle_gamma   90.00
#
_symmetry.space_group_name_H-M   'P 1'
#
loop_
_entity.id
_entity.type
_entity.pdbx_description
1 polymer ?
#
loop_
_entity_poly.entity_id
_entity_poly.type
_entity_poly.pdbx_seq_one_letter_code
_entity_poly.pdbx_strand_id
1 'polypeptide(L)'
;MRHRSLVHACTGVCTAMDRDSAEARLLSPVATSPKMIEKDAEDKYGARNDASSPRIPPRHRRKASLPGLKPRLSTLVRLGRFAGTFIVLIMLVMAGAICRLAGGKEMSAPDHKPGPWTQAAMERLGWKSGSDLVSSTYLSSRFCSSSDPTVRRIEERLANPPLPPYRMLAGTMERNEGKDLLEWLLYHISLGIDHFVLYDHDSDDNTVEKLLPFVELGWVTLIPFKEDSRWAQPRAFERFRDEWKEHAKWLFFFDIDEFVVQNSTALEEAQRDQVDFVDWFDRRYSQYGGVSFGRMSFTTNGHYTRPADGAMASYTVSRVIDRNFRAPKIASQARFMQKGGGDIHKQVYTDDMQLVDSLEHGGDDRLMAGGDYPVYLNHYWSKSWDECVGRIKQKAFPGSWREQMGLKFCLTEMPGTAEYAAVQHVEAAQLARFAPSIRLAVERFEKRYPPVDYNSLSVSILSLSGRSTKREDIAASGDVEAGSTLVIDSRGPPLGELEVMLVSREWKHYLPTYAAAGGGQLFDVPSDLVAQSAELVVRRTYAASPPPVRDPVSPCSIMGHTANQPDRKQLLELQEGVCKGVEPTSAYNLATATWPHPRLRDRTLFRQTIHVLPSTRPQTLPSLATTAASAAGGWHLEPFTSQAGPPAGDTSTRRYTPERCPSRFDVQYWSVCGSTADLEAEGIYRWTPAGTTSYRDFVLSAPEVSLCLLRGEGEPKEKLRILVVGDSVASHTYMTLGCLLDQAVPDLRADDHVRFRSFQYEMFDLVNSNLTESDWLQIFAWSADGQREDADDLPDVVVLNVGLWATTWASLASYELGLRLTARYLRSIVARSRSEGPGLRIIWRETTAVSPQEGQDPLYQINPRVEAFNEVAKKVLLDPRRDVASSWSWLNNALHGGDSSHGPGQGHGQLDSAIEWLPAYVMTRSRADKARDNAHMCPVVQGDLAEVAMRAICRPQEFGAVRK
;
A
#
# COMPACT_ATOMS: atom_id res chain seq x y z
N MET A 1 -49.73 17.57 14.95
CA MET A 1 -49.65 18.88 15.65
C MET A 1 -49.39 18.62 17.13
N ARG A 2 -48.61 19.48 17.82
CA ARG A 2 -48.38 19.54 19.30
C ARG A 2 -47.76 18.24 19.92
N HIS A 3 -46.56 18.26 20.52
CA HIS A 3 -46.17 18.83 21.84
C HIS A 3 -46.81 18.10 23.04
N ARG A 4 -46.18 17.86 24.21
CA ARG A 4 -44.82 18.09 24.81
C ARG A 4 -44.77 17.26 26.15
N SER A 5 -43.74 17.16 27.01
CA SER A 5 -42.39 17.74 27.18
C SER A 5 -41.59 16.95 28.27
N LEU A 6 -40.25 17.13 28.35
CA LEU A 6 -39.36 16.89 29.53
C LEU A 6 -39.15 15.40 29.96
N VAL A 7 -37.95 14.84 30.26
CA VAL A 7 -36.64 15.23 30.86
C VAL A 7 -36.50 14.86 32.36
N HIS A 8 -35.29 14.36 32.72
CA HIS A 8 -34.77 13.84 34.01
C HIS A 8 -35.26 14.53 35.32
N ALA A 9 -35.16 13.94 36.54
CA ALA A 9 -34.03 13.14 37.05
C ALA A 9 -34.27 12.32 38.36
N CYS A 10 -33.35 11.38 38.61
CA CYS A 10 -32.74 10.96 39.90
C CYS A 10 -33.53 10.37 41.12
N THR A 11 -32.89 9.31 41.67
CA THR A 11 -32.75 8.92 43.10
C THR A 11 -33.93 8.43 43.96
N GLY A 12 -33.86 7.13 44.34
CA GLY A 12 -33.70 6.75 45.76
C GLY A 12 -34.79 5.87 46.42
N VAL A 13 -34.42 5.25 47.56
CA VAL A 13 -35.22 4.43 48.51
C VAL A 13 -35.62 3.04 47.98
N CYS A 14 -35.37 1.85 48.58
CA CYS A 14 -34.85 1.30 49.87
C CYS A 14 -35.89 0.62 50.77
N THR A 15 -35.75 -0.71 50.96
CA THR A 15 -36.12 -1.54 52.15
C THR A 15 -35.42 -2.92 52.00
N ALA A 16 -34.59 -3.39 52.95
CA ALA A 16 -34.92 -4.14 54.19
C ALA A 16 -35.37 -5.60 53.92
N MET A 17 -35.00 -6.65 54.68
CA MET A 17 -34.28 -6.82 55.97
C MET A 17 -33.79 -8.31 56.08
N ASP A 18 -33.10 -8.89 57.08
CA ASP A 18 -32.65 -8.52 58.45
C ASP A 18 -31.48 -9.45 58.92
N ARG A 19 -30.77 -9.10 60.02
CA ARG A 19 -29.99 -9.95 60.97
C ARG A 19 -28.70 -10.73 60.54
N ASP A 20 -27.72 -10.99 61.43
CA ASP A 20 -27.57 -10.65 62.87
C ASP A 20 -26.11 -10.38 63.34
N SER A 21 -25.96 -9.97 64.60
CA SER A 21 -24.78 -9.53 65.39
C SER A 21 -23.52 -10.47 65.45
N ALA A 22 -22.33 -10.11 65.99
CA ALA A 22 -21.92 -9.03 66.93
C ALA A 22 -20.39 -8.68 66.93
N GLU A 23 -20.04 -7.48 67.44
CA GLU A 23 -18.85 -7.06 68.27
C GLU A 23 -17.38 -7.51 67.98
N ALA A 24 -16.31 -6.74 68.28
CA ALA A 24 -16.11 -5.31 68.60
C ALA A 24 -14.60 -4.88 68.68
N ARG A 25 -14.33 -3.55 68.65
CA ARG A 25 -13.08 -2.81 69.05
C ARG A 25 -11.81 -3.03 68.19
N LEU A 26 -11.19 -2.00 67.58
CA LEU A 26 -10.51 -0.78 68.08
C LEU A 26 -9.08 -0.99 68.63
N LEU A 27 -8.05 -0.68 67.82
CA LEU A 27 -7.01 0.36 68.07
C LEU A 27 -5.85 0.27 67.04
N SER A 28 -5.09 1.38 66.90
CA SER A 28 -3.89 1.54 66.06
C SER A 28 -2.72 2.03 66.94
N PRO A 29 -1.52 2.36 66.43
CA PRO A 29 -0.67 1.73 65.40
C PRO A 29 0.75 1.42 65.99
N VAL A 30 1.77 1.23 65.13
CA VAL A 30 3.22 1.61 65.25
C VAL A 30 4.15 0.55 64.65
N ALA A 31 5.29 0.98 64.10
CA ALA A 31 6.24 0.18 63.33
C ALA A 31 7.41 -0.40 64.16
N THR A 32 8.07 -1.43 63.63
CA THR A 32 9.52 -1.44 63.32
C THR A 32 9.92 -2.68 62.51
N SER A 33 11.07 -2.62 61.82
CA SER A 33 11.75 -3.76 61.16
C SER A 33 12.93 -4.22 62.02
N PRO A 34 13.27 -5.53 62.06
CA PRO A 34 14.51 -5.92 61.37
C PRO A 34 14.59 -7.36 60.80
N LYS A 35 15.31 -7.49 59.68
CA LYS A 35 16.24 -8.58 59.25
C LYS A 35 15.87 -10.09 59.37
N MET A 36 15.92 -10.75 58.20
CA MET A 36 16.59 -12.04 57.86
C MET A 36 16.56 -13.22 58.85
N ILE A 37 16.17 -14.42 58.34
CA ILE A 37 17.08 -15.60 58.20
C ILE A 37 16.48 -16.68 57.27
N GLU A 38 17.39 -17.50 56.74
CA GLU A 38 17.40 -18.66 55.81
C GLU A 38 16.23 -19.67 55.64
N LYS A 39 16.27 -20.35 54.46
CA LYS A 39 16.03 -21.81 54.17
C LYS A 39 14.60 -22.39 54.12
N ASP A 40 14.32 -23.53 53.44
CA ASP A 40 15.11 -24.52 52.64
C ASP A 40 14.31 -24.89 51.34
N ALA A 41 14.87 -25.36 50.20
CA ALA A 41 15.16 -26.76 49.76
C ALA A 41 13.96 -27.76 49.84
N GLU A 42 13.77 -28.79 48.99
CA GLU A 42 14.62 -29.64 48.09
C GLU A 42 13.66 -30.37 47.09
N ASP A 43 13.89 -30.80 45.83
CA ASP A 43 14.99 -30.74 44.81
C ASP A 43 14.37 -30.57 43.38
N LYS A 44 14.18 -31.50 42.42
CA LYS A 44 14.63 -32.87 42.02
C LYS A 44 14.19 -33.09 40.55
N TYR A 45 14.88 -33.66 39.56
CA TYR A 45 16.22 -34.26 39.32
C TYR A 45 16.92 -33.47 38.16
N GLY A 46 18.09 -33.77 37.56
CA GLY A 46 19.04 -34.91 37.58
C GLY A 46 19.11 -35.63 36.20
N ALA A 47 20.28 -35.92 35.61
CA ALA A 47 21.65 -35.75 36.10
C ALA A 47 22.76 -35.86 35.03
N ARG A 48 23.92 -35.24 35.32
CA ARG A 48 25.31 -35.60 34.90
C ARG A 48 25.73 -35.37 33.41
N ASN A 49 27.02 -35.14 33.08
CA ASN A 49 28.26 -35.18 33.89
C ASN A 49 29.32 -34.13 33.47
N ASP A 50 30.17 -33.73 34.42
CA ASP A 50 31.61 -33.37 34.37
C ASP A 50 32.31 -33.04 33.02
N ALA A 51 33.20 -32.04 32.87
CA ALA A 51 33.71 -30.92 33.69
C ALA A 51 34.53 -29.97 32.74
N SER A 52 35.30 -28.93 33.09
CA SER A 52 35.80 -28.36 34.37
C SER A 52 36.16 -26.86 34.23
N SER A 53 36.66 -26.24 35.31
CA SER A 53 37.23 -24.86 35.41
C SER A 53 38.11 -24.82 36.70
N PRO A 54 38.68 -23.71 37.29
CA PRO A 54 38.48 -22.25 37.08
C PRO A 54 39.75 -21.34 37.29
N ARG A 55 39.52 -20.03 37.59
CA ARG A 55 40.37 -18.99 38.27
C ARG A 55 41.21 -18.07 37.34
N ILE A 56 41.04 -16.73 37.19
CA ILE A 56 40.51 -15.60 38.01
C ILE A 56 41.45 -15.24 39.20
N PRO A 57 41.82 -13.96 39.53
CA PRO A 57 41.96 -12.65 38.82
C PRO A 57 43.37 -12.00 39.13
N PRO A 58 43.65 -10.68 39.42
CA PRO A 58 42.99 -9.37 39.15
C PRO A 58 43.89 -8.19 38.63
N ARG A 59 43.23 -7.05 38.37
CA ARG A 59 43.67 -5.63 38.18
C ARG A 59 45.06 -5.19 38.72
N HIS A 60 45.74 -4.25 38.02
CA HIS A 60 45.90 -2.82 38.43
C HIS A 60 46.54 -1.90 37.34
N ARG A 61 46.69 -0.58 37.62
CA ARG A 61 47.03 0.52 36.67
C ARG A 61 48.50 1.03 36.78
N ARG A 62 49.20 1.29 35.65
CA ARG A 62 49.68 2.64 35.15
C ARG A 62 50.84 2.61 34.12
N LYS A 63 50.66 3.41 33.06
CA LYS A 63 51.61 4.12 32.15
C LYS A 63 53.07 3.64 31.92
N ALA A 64 53.32 3.32 30.64
CA ALA A 64 54.31 3.93 29.72
C ALA A 64 55.82 3.62 29.82
N SER A 65 56.33 3.02 28.73
CA SER A 65 57.68 3.24 28.19
C SER A 65 57.66 3.10 26.65
N LEU A 66 58.60 3.72 25.95
CA LEU A 66 58.80 3.61 24.49
C LEU A 66 59.95 2.64 24.20
N PRO A 67 59.87 1.89 23.09
CA PRO A 67 60.98 1.87 22.14
C PRO A 67 60.53 2.09 20.69
N GLY A 68 61.36 2.74 19.89
CA GLY A 68 61.05 3.07 18.49
C GLY A 68 61.38 1.96 17.49
N LEU A 69 60.73 1.98 16.33
CA LEU A 69 61.07 1.16 15.15
C LEU A 69 61.42 2.05 13.94
N LYS A 70 62.41 1.62 13.15
CA LYS A 70 62.71 2.23 11.84
C LYS A 70 61.57 1.92 10.85
N PRO A 71 61.14 2.86 9.99
CA PRO A 71 60.11 2.60 8.99
C PRO A 71 60.62 1.61 7.92
N ARG A 72 59.80 0.62 7.57
CA ARG A 72 60.05 -0.26 6.42
C ARG A 72 59.68 0.44 5.11
N LEU A 73 60.30 -0.02 4.02
CA LEU A 73 60.24 0.60 2.68
C LEU A 73 58.80 0.80 2.12
N SER A 74 57.84 0.00 2.59
CA SER A 74 56.42 0.07 2.21
C SER A 74 55.72 1.38 2.60
N THR A 75 56.18 2.09 3.63
CA THR A 75 55.56 3.36 4.07
C THR A 75 55.79 4.49 3.05
N LEU A 76 57.00 4.58 2.48
CA LEU A 76 57.33 5.57 1.44
C LEU A 76 56.50 5.38 0.17
N VAL A 77 56.30 4.13 -0.25
CA VAL A 77 55.47 3.81 -1.44
C VAL A 77 53.99 4.19 -1.22
N ARG A 78 53.48 4.07 0.01
CA ARG A 78 52.11 4.51 0.35
C ARG A 78 51.98 6.04 0.35
N LEU A 79 52.93 6.76 0.93
CA LEU A 79 52.97 8.23 0.86
C LEU A 79 53.09 8.76 -0.57
N GLY A 80 53.94 8.16 -1.40
CA GLY A 80 54.09 8.53 -2.82
C GLY A 80 52.78 8.38 -3.61
N ARG A 81 52.03 7.29 -3.40
CA ARG A 81 50.71 7.11 -4.01
C ARG A 81 49.68 8.13 -3.52
N PHE A 82 49.67 8.44 -2.22
CA PHE A 82 48.73 9.41 -1.63
C PHE A 82 48.98 10.85 -2.13
N ALA A 83 50.25 11.25 -2.28
CA ALA A 83 50.60 12.53 -2.89
C ALA A 83 50.18 12.61 -4.37
N GLY A 84 50.33 11.52 -5.13
CA GLY A 84 49.90 11.43 -6.52
C GLY A 84 48.41 11.66 -6.71
N THR A 85 47.55 10.95 -5.96
CA THR A 85 46.09 11.17 -6.03
C THR A 85 45.68 12.56 -5.54
N PHE A 86 46.34 13.11 -4.52
CA PHE A 86 46.01 14.45 -4.02
C PHE A 86 46.33 15.55 -5.04
N ILE A 87 47.44 15.44 -5.77
CA ILE A 87 47.80 16.37 -6.86
C ILE A 87 46.79 16.26 -8.03
N VAL A 88 46.38 15.04 -8.40
CA VAL A 88 45.34 14.85 -9.44
C VAL A 88 43.99 15.43 -8.99
N LEU A 89 43.63 15.30 -7.72
CA LEU A 89 42.39 15.89 -7.19
C LEU A 89 42.42 17.42 -7.27
N ILE A 90 43.54 18.05 -6.90
CA ILE A 90 43.72 19.51 -7.02
C ILE A 90 43.67 19.95 -8.49
N MET A 91 44.32 19.21 -9.41
CA MET A 91 44.25 19.50 -10.86
C MET A 91 42.79 19.47 -11.38
N LEU A 92 42.00 18.48 -10.96
CA LEU A 92 40.58 18.36 -11.36
C LEU A 92 39.70 19.47 -10.77
N VAL A 93 39.92 19.85 -9.50
CA VAL A 93 39.21 20.98 -8.88
C VAL A 93 39.57 22.31 -9.56
N MET A 94 40.84 22.53 -9.89
CA MET A 94 41.30 23.72 -10.62
C MET A 94 40.76 23.77 -12.05
N ALA A 95 40.73 22.63 -12.76
CA ALA A 95 40.10 22.54 -14.08
C ALA A 95 38.59 22.85 -14.02
N GLY A 96 37.88 22.31 -13.02
CA GLY A 96 36.47 22.62 -12.75
C GLY A 96 36.23 24.10 -12.44
N ALA A 97 37.13 24.76 -11.71
CA ALA A 97 37.06 26.19 -11.45
C ALA A 97 37.31 27.04 -12.71
N ILE A 98 38.28 26.66 -13.55
CA ILE A 98 38.58 27.34 -14.82
C ILE A 98 37.40 27.22 -15.80
N CYS A 99 36.79 26.04 -15.94
CA CYS A 99 35.60 25.87 -16.78
C CYS A 99 34.39 26.69 -16.31
N ARG A 100 34.24 26.94 -14.99
CA ARG A 100 33.17 27.78 -14.44
C ARG A 100 33.36 29.28 -14.69
N LEU A 101 34.57 29.72 -15.05
CA LEU A 101 34.87 31.11 -15.41
C LEU A 101 34.75 31.37 -16.93
N ALA A 102 34.51 30.34 -17.75
CA ALA A 102 34.63 30.41 -19.20
C ALA A 102 33.39 29.86 -19.94
N GLY A 103 32.20 30.39 -19.65
CA GLY A 103 31.01 30.15 -20.48
C GLY A 103 29.69 30.16 -19.72
N GLY A 104 29.06 31.33 -19.61
CA GLY A 104 27.66 31.43 -19.18
C GLY A 104 26.70 31.12 -20.32
N LYS A 105 25.96 30.02 -20.22
CA LYS A 105 24.71 29.77 -20.94
C LYS A 105 23.79 28.90 -20.09
N GLU A 106 22.49 29.11 -20.25
CA GLU A 106 21.46 28.50 -19.40
C GLU A 106 21.37 26.98 -19.60
N MET A 107 21.24 26.24 -18.50
CA MET A 107 20.78 24.86 -18.51
C MET A 107 19.31 24.85 -18.10
N SER A 108 18.45 24.38 -19.00
CA SER A 108 17.05 24.08 -18.71
C SER A 108 16.91 22.94 -17.70
N ALA A 109 15.71 22.79 -17.13
CA ALA A 109 15.35 21.64 -16.30
C ALA A 109 15.61 20.31 -17.05
N PRO A 110 15.94 19.21 -16.32
CA PRO A 110 16.27 17.94 -16.96
C PRO A 110 15.04 17.28 -17.58
N ASP A 111 15.09 17.03 -18.89
CA ASP A 111 14.25 16.00 -19.51
C ASP A 111 14.49 14.66 -18.79
N HIS A 112 13.41 14.00 -18.38
CA HIS A 112 13.47 12.62 -17.87
C HIS A 112 13.82 11.66 -19.01
N LYS A 113 15.11 11.52 -19.28
CA LYS A 113 15.64 10.44 -20.11
C LYS A 113 15.47 9.10 -19.40
N PRO A 114 15.20 8.01 -20.13
CA PRO A 114 15.24 6.66 -19.58
C PRO A 114 16.59 6.39 -18.90
N GLY A 115 16.63 5.53 -17.89
CA GLY A 115 17.88 5.13 -17.25
C GLY A 115 18.85 4.49 -18.27
N PRO A 116 20.18 4.51 -18.05
CA PRO A 116 21.15 4.01 -19.03
C PRO A 116 20.87 2.57 -19.49
N TRP A 117 20.38 1.72 -18.57
CA TRP A 117 19.95 0.35 -18.83
C TRP A 117 18.73 0.28 -19.76
N THR A 118 17.70 1.09 -19.48
CA THR A 118 16.50 1.21 -20.32
C THR A 118 16.86 1.73 -21.72
N GLN A 119 17.73 2.74 -21.81
CA GLN A 119 18.18 3.28 -23.10
C GLN A 119 18.95 2.20 -23.91
N ALA A 120 19.87 1.46 -23.28
CA ALA A 120 20.57 0.35 -23.93
C ALA A 120 19.62 -0.78 -24.38
N ALA A 121 18.54 -1.05 -23.64
CA ALA A 121 17.50 -1.99 -24.05
C ALA A 121 16.70 -1.49 -25.27
N MET A 122 16.34 -0.20 -25.31
CA MET A 122 15.68 0.43 -26.47
C MET A 122 16.56 0.37 -27.72
N GLU A 123 17.86 0.68 -27.58
CA GLU A 123 18.84 0.62 -28.66
C GLU A 123 19.03 -0.81 -29.20
N ARG A 124 19.12 -1.83 -28.32
CA ARG A 124 19.16 -3.26 -28.70
C ARG A 124 17.91 -3.74 -29.46
N LEU A 125 16.76 -3.09 -29.26
CA LEU A 125 15.50 -3.41 -29.94
C LEU A 125 15.28 -2.61 -31.24
N GLY A 126 16.22 -1.73 -31.62
CA GLY A 126 16.10 -0.90 -32.81
C GLY A 126 15.11 0.28 -32.67
N TRP A 127 14.64 0.58 -31.46
CA TRP A 127 13.84 1.77 -31.20
C TRP A 127 14.72 3.02 -31.33
N LYS A 128 14.58 3.75 -32.44
CA LYS A 128 15.03 5.14 -32.54
C LYS A 128 14.30 5.96 -31.48
N SER A 129 14.96 7.00 -30.95
CA SER A 129 14.43 7.87 -29.89
C SER A 129 13.16 8.61 -30.34
N GLY A 130 12.00 8.02 -30.07
CA GLY A 130 10.69 8.60 -30.31
C GLY A 130 10.11 9.18 -29.03
N SER A 131 9.56 10.40 -29.11
CA SER A 131 8.82 11.10 -28.05
C SER A 131 7.49 10.45 -27.65
N ASP A 132 7.14 9.33 -28.30
CA ASP A 132 5.75 8.92 -28.50
C ASP A 132 5.39 7.62 -27.74
N LEU A 133 6.31 7.09 -26.92
CA LEU A 133 6.05 5.97 -26.01
C LEU A 133 6.03 6.44 -24.55
N VAL A 134 4.81 6.67 -24.03
CA VAL A 134 4.51 6.97 -22.62
C VAL A 134 5.29 8.17 -22.04
N SER A 135 5.38 9.26 -22.81
CA SER A 135 5.65 10.57 -22.22
C SER A 135 4.44 11.06 -21.41
N SER A 136 4.71 11.81 -20.33
CA SER A 136 3.70 12.42 -19.42
C SER A 136 2.72 13.38 -20.13
N THR A 137 3.04 13.80 -21.36
CA THR A 137 2.29 14.75 -22.19
C THR A 137 0.81 14.39 -22.41
N TYR A 138 0.43 13.10 -22.45
CA TYR A 138 -0.97 12.71 -22.61
C TYR A 138 -1.86 12.98 -21.38
N LEU A 139 -1.25 13.19 -20.20
CA LEU A 139 -1.95 13.70 -19.01
C LEU A 139 -1.74 15.20 -18.84
N SER A 140 -0.49 15.70 -18.91
CA SER A 140 -0.22 17.12 -18.63
C SER A 140 -1.00 18.08 -19.55
N SER A 141 -1.15 17.73 -20.83
CA SER A 141 -1.92 18.52 -21.82
C SER A 141 -3.43 18.65 -21.53
N ARG A 142 -3.99 17.81 -20.64
CA ARG A 142 -5.37 17.96 -20.14
C ARG A 142 -5.46 18.50 -18.71
N PHE A 143 -4.36 18.52 -17.97
CA PHE A 143 -4.36 18.78 -16.52
C PHE A 143 -3.98 20.23 -16.16
N CYS A 144 -3.24 20.95 -17.01
CA CYS A 144 -2.76 22.31 -16.72
C CYS A 144 -3.40 23.37 -17.64
N SER A 145 -4.69 23.64 -17.43
CA SER A 145 -5.44 24.68 -18.18
C SER A 145 -5.54 26.02 -17.44
N SER A 146 -4.97 26.13 -16.24
CA SER A 146 -4.98 27.38 -15.47
C SER A 146 -3.95 28.39 -15.95
N SER A 147 -4.39 29.64 -16.13
CA SER A 147 -3.50 30.81 -16.22
C SER A 147 -3.01 31.29 -14.84
N ASP A 148 -3.66 30.86 -13.74
CA ASP A 148 -3.22 31.14 -12.37
C ASP A 148 -2.05 30.21 -12.00
N PRO A 149 -0.87 30.74 -11.63
CA PRO A 149 0.33 29.95 -11.38
C PRO A 149 0.27 29.16 -10.07
N THR A 150 -0.49 29.62 -9.07
CA THR A 150 -0.67 28.93 -7.78
C THR A 150 -1.59 27.73 -7.96
N VAL A 151 -2.71 27.92 -8.65
CA VAL A 151 -3.61 26.84 -9.05
C VAL A 151 -2.86 25.82 -9.92
N ARG A 152 -2.06 26.27 -10.91
CA ARG A 152 -1.28 25.36 -11.75
C ARG A 152 -0.27 24.56 -10.92
N ARG A 153 0.47 25.18 -9.99
CA ARG A 153 1.39 24.50 -9.06
C ARG A 153 0.67 23.45 -8.21
N ILE A 154 -0.54 23.75 -7.74
CA ILE A 154 -1.37 22.81 -6.97
C ILE A 154 -1.84 21.66 -7.88
N GLU A 155 -2.34 21.93 -9.09
CA GLU A 155 -2.75 20.90 -10.06
C GLU A 155 -1.58 20.00 -10.47
N GLU A 156 -0.38 20.57 -10.69
CA GLU A 156 0.87 19.85 -10.96
C GLU A 156 1.30 18.94 -9.79
N ARG A 157 1.12 19.40 -8.54
CA ARG A 157 1.45 18.63 -7.32
C ARG A 157 0.43 17.54 -7.00
N LEU A 158 -0.87 17.85 -7.01
CA LEU A 158 -1.90 16.82 -6.86
C LEU A 158 -1.77 15.75 -7.97
N ALA A 159 -1.34 16.13 -9.17
CA ALA A 159 -1.04 15.18 -10.24
C ALA A 159 0.24 14.34 -10.01
N ASN A 160 1.09 14.64 -9.02
CA ASN A 160 2.36 13.96 -8.72
C ASN A 160 2.65 13.99 -7.20
N PRO A 161 2.00 13.14 -6.37
CA PRO A 161 2.31 13.06 -4.94
C PRO A 161 3.79 12.71 -4.70
N PRO A 162 4.49 13.45 -3.81
CA PRO A 162 5.77 13.03 -3.26
C PRO A 162 5.65 11.67 -2.55
N LEU A 163 6.77 10.95 -2.49
CA LEU A 163 6.86 9.64 -1.83
C LEU A 163 8.13 9.60 -0.95
N PRO A 164 8.14 8.78 0.11
CA PRO A 164 9.13 8.90 1.18
C PRO A 164 10.54 8.41 0.75
N PRO A 165 11.62 8.93 1.36
CA PRO A 165 11.61 9.86 2.51
C PRO A 165 11.31 11.32 2.10
N TYR A 166 10.36 11.94 2.80
CA TYR A 166 9.86 13.28 2.53
C TYR A 166 10.87 14.37 2.95
N ARG A 167 10.85 15.55 2.32
CA ARG A 167 11.63 16.72 2.77
C ARG A 167 10.96 17.33 4.01
N MET A 168 9.65 17.55 3.96
CA MET A 168 8.85 17.99 5.12
C MET A 168 7.48 17.30 5.14
N LEU A 169 7.13 16.75 6.29
CA LEU A 169 5.84 16.11 6.55
C LEU A 169 5.12 16.84 7.68
N ALA A 170 3.85 17.18 7.45
CA ALA A 170 2.97 17.85 8.41
C ALA A 170 2.15 16.87 9.24
N GLY A 171 1.84 17.23 10.48
CA GLY A 171 0.98 16.49 11.39
C GLY A 171 -0.07 17.37 12.04
N THR A 172 -1.28 16.86 12.24
CA THR A 172 -2.35 17.54 12.98
C THR A 172 -3.27 16.53 13.67
N MET A 173 -4.08 16.98 14.63
CA MET A 173 -5.16 16.19 15.23
C MET A 173 -6.45 17.03 15.22
N GLU A 174 -7.37 16.67 14.35
CA GLU A 174 -8.56 17.44 14.04
C GLU A 174 -9.87 16.78 14.52
N ARG A 175 -10.92 17.61 14.58
CA ARG A 175 -12.30 17.17 14.77
C ARG A 175 -13.26 18.19 14.19
N ASN A 176 -14.07 17.80 13.21
CA ASN A 176 -15.07 18.65 12.57
C ASN A 176 -14.54 19.97 11.98
N GLU A 177 -13.40 19.91 11.27
CA GLU A 177 -12.76 21.07 10.62
C GLU A 177 -12.96 21.07 9.08
N GLY A 178 -13.94 20.32 8.56
CA GLY A 178 -14.24 20.18 7.11
C GLY A 178 -14.62 21.48 6.37
N LYS A 179 -14.77 22.59 7.10
CA LYS A 179 -14.93 23.95 6.57
C LYS A 179 -13.62 24.63 6.21
N ASP A 180 -12.56 24.37 6.97
CA ASP A 180 -11.22 24.99 6.80
C ASP A 180 -10.24 24.05 6.07
N LEU A 181 -10.43 22.75 6.25
CA LEU A 181 -9.54 21.68 5.79
C LEU A 181 -9.03 21.83 4.35
N LEU A 182 -9.90 22.14 3.38
CA LEU A 182 -9.50 22.21 1.96
C LEU A 182 -8.65 23.44 1.65
N GLU A 183 -8.93 24.57 2.31
CA GLU A 183 -8.12 25.79 2.20
C GLU A 183 -6.75 25.55 2.83
N TRP A 184 -6.71 24.92 4.00
CA TRP A 184 -5.48 24.57 4.71
C TRP A 184 -4.60 23.57 3.93
N LEU A 185 -5.17 22.45 3.44
CA LEU A 185 -4.42 21.44 2.66
C LEU A 185 -3.86 22.04 1.37
N LEU A 186 -4.70 22.65 0.53
CA LEU A 186 -4.27 23.16 -0.77
C LEU A 186 -3.28 24.32 -0.64
N TYR A 187 -3.39 25.14 0.42
CA TYR A 187 -2.39 26.16 0.72
C TYR A 187 -1.02 25.54 1.08
N HIS A 188 -0.97 24.59 2.01
CA HIS A 188 0.31 24.00 2.43
C HIS A 188 0.94 23.09 1.35
N ILE A 189 0.13 22.46 0.48
CA ILE A 189 0.61 21.82 -0.76
C ILE A 189 1.25 22.84 -1.71
N SER A 190 0.72 24.06 -1.80
CA SER A 190 1.30 25.14 -2.62
C SER A 190 2.65 25.67 -2.09
N LEU A 191 2.89 25.52 -0.78
CA LEU A 191 4.17 25.79 -0.10
C LEU A 191 5.19 24.65 -0.25
N GLY A 192 4.74 23.42 -0.52
CA GLY A 192 5.63 22.28 -0.77
C GLY A 192 5.89 21.39 0.43
N ILE A 193 5.04 21.42 1.45
CA ILE A 193 4.94 20.29 2.40
C ILE A 193 4.59 19.05 1.56
N ASP A 194 5.32 17.96 1.75
CA ASP A 194 5.27 16.80 0.84
C ASP A 194 4.17 15.80 1.19
N HIS A 195 3.81 15.68 2.47
CA HIS A 195 2.82 14.73 2.97
C HIS A 195 2.20 15.20 4.28
N PHE A 196 1.00 14.72 4.58
CA PHE A 196 0.20 15.12 5.75
C PHE A 196 -0.27 13.89 6.54
N VAL A 197 -0.15 13.93 7.87
CA VAL A 197 -0.63 12.89 8.80
C VAL A 197 -1.68 13.49 9.73
N LEU A 198 -2.92 13.03 9.57
CA LEU A 198 -4.11 13.60 10.19
C LEU A 198 -4.70 12.62 11.20
N TYR A 199 -4.88 13.04 12.45
CA TYR A 199 -5.38 12.22 13.55
C TYR A 199 -6.84 12.57 13.87
N ASP A 200 -7.80 11.88 13.23
CA ASP A 200 -9.25 12.09 13.40
C ASP A 200 -9.72 11.76 14.82
N HIS A 201 -10.10 12.79 15.60
CA HIS A 201 -10.60 12.67 16.97
C HIS A 201 -12.13 12.50 17.00
N ASP A 202 -12.64 11.46 16.33
CA ASP A 202 -14.09 11.17 16.18
C ASP A 202 -14.89 12.36 15.58
N SER A 203 -14.56 12.74 14.34
CA SER A 203 -15.38 13.66 13.56
C SER A 203 -16.75 13.06 13.20
N ASP A 204 -17.79 13.89 13.21
CA ASP A 204 -19.18 13.57 12.85
C ASP A 204 -19.78 14.54 11.80
N ASP A 205 -18.96 15.43 11.22
CA ASP A 205 -19.28 16.20 10.01
C ASP A 205 -18.67 15.57 8.74
N ASN A 206 -18.55 16.35 7.65
CA ASN A 206 -17.98 15.90 6.37
C ASN A 206 -16.43 16.01 6.28
N THR A 207 -15.71 16.12 7.40
CA THR A 207 -14.23 16.14 7.42
C THR A 207 -13.67 14.88 6.74
N VAL A 208 -14.12 13.69 7.14
CA VAL A 208 -13.60 12.42 6.58
C VAL A 208 -13.90 12.30 5.08
N GLU A 209 -15.14 12.57 4.65
CA GLU A 209 -15.53 12.60 3.23
C GLU A 209 -14.67 13.57 2.39
N LYS A 210 -14.27 14.72 2.94
CA LYS A 210 -13.37 15.68 2.27
C LYS A 210 -11.90 15.25 2.24
N LEU A 211 -11.49 14.37 3.15
CA LEU A 211 -10.14 13.79 3.15
C LEU A 211 -9.98 12.64 2.17
N LEU A 212 -11.05 11.88 1.86
CA LEU A 212 -10.95 10.70 0.99
C LEU A 212 -10.20 10.98 -0.32
N PRO A 213 -10.45 12.08 -1.05
CA PRO A 213 -9.71 12.34 -2.29
C PRO A 213 -8.22 12.61 -2.07
N PHE A 214 -7.78 13.16 -0.92
CA PHE A 214 -6.35 13.34 -0.61
C PHE A 214 -5.68 12.06 -0.12
N VAL A 215 -6.43 11.23 0.62
CA VAL A 215 -6.03 9.88 0.99
C VAL A 215 -5.84 9.05 -0.28
N GLU A 216 -6.79 9.12 -1.21
CA GLU A 216 -6.70 8.51 -2.53
C GLU A 216 -5.56 9.13 -3.36
N LEU A 217 -5.37 10.45 -3.35
CA LEU A 217 -4.26 11.12 -4.07
C LEU A 217 -2.86 10.81 -3.47
N GLY A 218 -2.76 10.09 -2.34
CA GLY A 218 -1.49 9.76 -1.70
C GLY A 218 -0.88 10.90 -0.87
N TRP A 219 -1.63 11.97 -0.62
CA TRP A 219 -1.19 13.20 0.07
C TRP A 219 -1.51 13.23 1.57
N VAL A 220 -2.48 12.42 2.02
CA VAL A 220 -2.92 12.38 3.42
C VAL A 220 -2.93 10.94 3.92
N THR A 221 -2.09 10.66 4.92
CA THR A 221 -2.36 9.55 5.83
C THR A 221 -3.36 10.00 6.88
N LEU A 222 -4.55 9.39 6.88
CA LEU A 222 -5.59 9.65 7.88
C LEU A 222 -5.58 8.52 8.91
N ILE A 223 -5.66 8.85 10.21
CA ILE A 223 -5.52 7.92 11.34
C ILE A 223 -6.61 8.18 12.40
N PRO A 224 -7.56 7.26 12.65
CA PRO A 224 -8.50 7.33 13.76
C PRO A 224 -7.76 7.41 15.09
N PHE A 225 -8.11 8.42 15.87
CA PHE A 225 -7.42 8.72 17.11
C PHE A 225 -8.43 8.95 18.24
N LYS A 226 -8.97 7.85 18.77
CA LYS A 226 -9.91 7.90 19.90
C LYS A 226 -9.17 7.93 21.24
N GLU A 227 -9.18 9.08 21.87
CA GLU A 227 -8.64 9.32 23.22
C GLU A 227 -9.57 10.29 23.96
N ASP A 228 -10.42 9.78 24.85
CA ASP A 228 -11.45 10.57 25.54
C ASP A 228 -10.90 11.42 26.72
N SER A 229 -9.58 11.69 26.74
CA SER A 229 -8.91 12.47 27.80
C SER A 229 -8.17 13.71 27.28
N ARG A 230 -7.81 14.60 28.21
CA ARG A 230 -7.02 15.81 27.93
C ARG A 230 -5.62 15.56 27.32
N TRP A 231 -5.20 14.30 27.23
CA TRP A 231 -3.92 13.89 26.68
C TRP A 231 -3.97 13.54 25.19
N ALA A 232 -5.13 13.71 24.52
CA ALA A 232 -5.31 13.42 23.10
C ALA A 232 -4.24 14.06 22.20
N GLN A 233 -4.18 15.40 22.11
CA GLN A 233 -3.22 16.09 21.24
C GLN A 233 -1.75 15.78 21.63
N PRO A 234 -1.34 15.74 22.92
CA PRO A 234 -0.02 15.23 23.31
C PRO A 234 0.30 13.81 22.81
N ARG A 235 -0.64 12.86 22.93
CA ARG A 235 -0.45 11.47 22.51
C ARG A 235 -0.42 11.31 20.98
N ALA A 236 -1.26 12.06 20.26
CA ALA A 236 -1.19 12.14 18.80
C ALA A 236 0.17 12.68 18.34
N PHE A 237 0.71 13.70 19.01
CA PHE A 237 2.05 14.21 18.72
C PHE A 237 3.19 13.24 19.11
N GLU A 238 3.11 12.57 20.27
CA GLU A 238 4.09 11.55 20.66
C GLU A 238 4.13 10.41 19.64
N ARG A 239 2.95 9.98 19.17
CA ARG A 239 2.78 8.98 18.12
C ARG A 239 3.35 9.47 16.79
N PHE A 240 2.99 10.68 16.35
CA PHE A 240 3.52 11.34 15.16
C PHE A 240 5.07 11.38 15.16
N ARG A 241 5.67 11.85 16.25
CA ARG A 241 7.12 11.88 16.43
C ARG A 241 7.74 10.49 16.31
N ASP A 242 7.24 9.52 17.06
CA ASP A 242 7.92 8.23 17.21
C ASP A 242 7.70 7.28 16.02
N GLU A 243 6.57 7.38 15.31
CA GLU A 243 6.30 6.62 14.07
C GLU A 243 7.00 7.24 12.85
N TRP A 244 6.90 8.57 12.65
CA TRP A 244 7.25 9.20 11.37
C TRP A 244 8.67 9.76 11.28
N LYS A 245 9.46 9.69 12.37
CA LYS A 245 10.83 10.24 12.43
C LYS A 245 11.84 9.66 11.43
N GLU A 246 11.54 8.49 10.86
CA GLU A 246 12.38 7.82 9.86
C GLU A 246 11.87 8.04 8.43
N HIS A 247 10.76 8.77 8.28
CA HIS A 247 10.00 8.88 7.03
C HIS A 247 10.14 10.26 6.37
N ALA A 248 10.66 11.25 7.09
CA ALA A 248 10.86 12.62 6.60
C ALA A 248 12.16 13.22 7.15
N LYS A 249 12.73 14.24 6.49
CA LYS A 249 13.81 15.06 7.06
C LYS A 249 13.26 16.00 8.13
N TRP A 250 12.15 16.68 7.85
CA TRP A 250 11.46 17.57 8.79
C TRP A 250 10.07 17.03 9.17
N LEU A 251 9.79 16.99 10.46
CA LEU A 251 8.46 16.78 11.03
C LEU A 251 7.92 18.10 11.59
N PHE A 252 6.67 18.46 11.28
CA PHE A 252 6.05 19.68 11.79
C PHE A 252 4.59 19.44 12.19
N PHE A 253 4.28 19.56 13.48
CA PHE A 253 2.92 19.34 14.00
C PHE A 253 2.23 20.66 14.34
N PHE A 254 1.12 20.97 13.66
CA PHE A 254 0.38 22.24 13.78
C PHE A 254 -1.12 22.02 13.46
N ASP A 255 -1.98 22.94 13.89
CA ASP A 255 -3.44 22.74 13.87
C ASP A 255 -4.07 23.29 12.57
N ILE A 256 -5.28 22.85 12.19
CA ILE A 256 -5.94 23.24 10.92
C ILE A 256 -6.33 24.74 10.86
N ASP A 257 -6.43 25.42 12.02
CA ASP A 257 -6.57 26.87 12.09
C ASP A 257 -5.23 27.63 12.12
N GLU A 258 -4.10 26.94 11.89
CA GLU A 258 -2.76 27.52 11.83
C GLU A 258 -2.16 27.45 10.40
N PHE A 259 -1.78 28.60 9.84
CA PHE A 259 -1.27 28.74 8.47
C PHE A 259 0.16 29.28 8.45
N VAL A 260 1.07 28.63 7.73
CA VAL A 260 2.47 29.05 7.59
C VAL A 260 2.58 30.33 6.77
N VAL A 261 3.18 31.38 7.33
CA VAL A 261 3.51 32.61 6.62
C VAL A 261 5.02 32.69 6.39
N GLN A 262 5.46 32.59 5.14
CA GLN A 262 6.80 33.01 4.73
C GLN A 262 6.79 34.52 4.47
N ASN A 263 7.54 35.27 5.27
CA ASN A 263 7.49 36.73 5.25
C ASN A 263 8.39 37.27 4.12
N SER A 264 7.74 37.79 3.06
CA SER A 264 8.42 38.11 1.80
C SER A 264 9.32 39.35 1.84
N THR A 265 9.32 40.12 2.93
CA THR A 265 10.28 41.21 3.20
C THR A 265 11.74 40.71 3.21
N ALA A 266 11.96 39.47 3.67
CA ALA A 266 13.26 38.82 3.75
C ALA A 266 13.73 38.16 2.43
N LEU A 267 13.00 38.33 1.32
CA LEU A 267 13.29 37.73 0.02
C LEU A 267 13.28 38.77 -1.10
N GLU A 268 14.26 38.68 -2.01
CA GLU A 268 14.26 39.47 -3.26
C GLU A 268 13.02 39.17 -4.09
N GLU A 269 12.49 40.20 -4.76
CA GLU A 269 11.17 40.14 -5.40
C GLU A 269 11.08 39.07 -6.50
N ALA A 270 12.17 38.86 -7.25
CA ALA A 270 12.29 37.81 -8.27
C ALA A 270 12.33 36.37 -7.72
N GLN A 271 12.65 36.19 -6.44
CA GLN A 271 12.79 34.86 -5.82
C GLN A 271 11.47 34.36 -5.20
N ARG A 272 10.55 35.26 -4.84
CA ARG A 272 9.33 34.98 -4.05
C ARG A 272 8.40 33.96 -4.68
N ASP A 273 8.27 33.95 -6.00
CA ASP A 273 7.40 33.01 -6.73
C ASP A 273 8.14 31.78 -7.28
N GLN A 274 9.48 31.80 -7.30
CA GLN A 274 10.30 30.73 -7.91
C GLN A 274 10.79 29.70 -6.90
N VAL A 275 10.91 30.07 -5.62
CA VAL A 275 11.52 29.22 -4.58
C VAL A 275 10.43 28.49 -3.77
N ASP A 276 10.52 27.16 -3.72
CA ASP A 276 9.69 26.34 -2.85
C ASP A 276 9.99 26.62 -1.36
N PHE A 277 8.95 26.72 -0.52
CA PHE A 277 9.14 27.10 0.88
C PHE A 277 9.91 26.04 1.66
N VAL A 278 9.68 24.74 1.39
CA VAL A 278 10.40 23.66 2.08
C VAL A 278 11.87 23.62 1.68
N ASP A 279 12.19 23.85 0.40
CA ASP A 279 13.59 23.98 -0.05
C ASP A 279 14.29 25.21 0.53
N TRP A 280 13.59 26.35 0.67
CA TRP A 280 14.14 27.53 1.34
C TRP A 280 14.38 27.26 2.82
N PHE A 281 13.39 26.67 3.50
CA PHE A 281 13.44 26.36 4.92
C PHE A 281 14.58 25.39 5.23
N ASP A 282 14.73 24.34 4.43
CA ASP A 282 15.82 23.36 4.60
C ASP A 282 17.20 24.00 4.40
N ARG A 283 17.39 24.79 3.33
CA ARG A 283 18.64 25.53 3.09
C ARG A 283 18.97 26.49 4.23
N ARG A 284 17.97 27.12 4.85
CA ARG A 284 18.17 28.10 5.93
C ARG A 284 18.43 27.46 7.29
N TYR A 285 17.76 26.35 7.63
CA TYR A 285 17.75 25.82 9.00
C TYR A 285 18.33 24.40 9.16
N SER A 286 18.88 23.79 8.13
CA SER A 286 19.48 22.44 8.20
C SER A 286 20.64 22.27 9.20
N GLN A 287 21.17 23.37 9.75
CA GLN A 287 22.15 23.38 10.85
C GLN A 287 21.54 23.29 12.26
N TYR A 288 20.21 23.34 12.41
CA TYR A 288 19.50 23.32 13.69
C TYR A 288 18.67 22.05 13.89
N GLY A 289 18.48 21.63 15.14
CA GLY A 289 17.62 20.50 15.48
C GLY A 289 16.14 20.82 15.25
N GLY A 290 15.75 22.08 15.45
CA GLY A 290 14.41 22.55 15.08
C GLY A 290 14.25 24.06 15.14
N VAL A 291 13.13 24.53 14.60
CA VAL A 291 12.76 25.95 14.47
C VAL A 291 11.37 26.16 15.08
N SER A 292 11.28 27.16 15.96
CA SER A 292 10.06 27.56 16.66
C SER A 292 9.33 28.64 15.87
N PHE A 293 8.09 28.36 15.47
CA PHE A 293 7.22 29.26 14.72
C PHE A 293 6.33 30.03 15.70
N GLY A 294 6.53 31.35 15.82
CA GLY A 294 5.65 32.21 16.61
C GLY A 294 4.24 32.24 16.04
N ARG A 295 3.22 32.28 16.90
CA ARG A 295 1.79 32.24 16.50
C ARG A 295 1.10 33.60 16.62
N MET A 296 0.90 34.25 15.49
CA MET A 296 0.17 35.51 15.39
C MET A 296 -1.34 35.22 15.46
N SER A 297 -1.99 35.54 16.58
CA SER A 297 -3.43 35.31 16.77
C SER A 297 -4.27 36.34 16.02
N PHE A 298 -5.19 35.85 15.17
CA PHE A 298 -6.13 36.67 14.41
C PHE A 298 -7.46 36.83 15.14
N THR A 299 -8.06 38.01 14.95
CA THR A 299 -9.36 38.38 15.50
C THR A 299 -10.48 37.87 14.58
N THR A 300 -11.76 38.03 14.98
CA THR A 300 -12.88 37.69 14.09
C THR A 300 -13.08 38.71 12.95
N ASN A 301 -12.25 39.76 12.83
CA ASN A 301 -12.47 40.91 11.93
C ASN A 301 -13.86 41.58 12.08
N GLY A 302 -14.61 41.33 13.16
CA GLY A 302 -15.98 41.82 13.37
C GLY A 302 -17.08 40.90 12.84
N HIS A 303 -16.74 39.72 12.33
CA HIS A 303 -17.70 38.75 11.81
C HIS A 303 -18.50 38.09 12.95
N TYR A 304 -19.82 38.35 12.99
CA TYR A 304 -20.72 37.71 13.96
C TYR A 304 -21.02 36.25 13.59
N THR A 305 -21.48 36.03 12.37
CA THR A 305 -21.56 34.74 11.69
C THR A 305 -20.33 34.54 10.80
N ARG A 306 -20.00 33.29 10.45
CA ARG A 306 -18.80 33.00 9.66
C ARG A 306 -18.97 33.40 8.17
N PRO A 307 -18.06 34.19 7.58
CA PRO A 307 -18.04 34.51 6.14
C PRO A 307 -17.67 33.31 5.25
N ALA A 308 -17.97 33.43 3.96
CA ALA A 308 -17.82 32.35 2.98
C ALA A 308 -16.45 32.33 2.26
N ASP A 309 -15.70 33.44 2.24
CA ASP A 309 -14.53 33.63 1.38
C ASP A 309 -13.23 32.92 1.83
N GLY A 310 -13.29 32.13 2.91
CA GLY A 310 -12.13 31.44 3.49
C GLY A 310 -11.40 32.27 4.56
N ALA A 311 -10.53 31.62 5.32
CA ALA A 311 -9.77 32.21 6.41
C ALA A 311 -8.77 33.27 5.94
N MET A 312 -8.03 32.99 4.86
CA MET A 312 -6.99 33.89 4.35
C MET A 312 -7.55 35.19 3.76
N ALA A 313 -8.80 35.19 3.29
CA ALA A 313 -9.49 36.39 2.82
C ALA A 313 -10.19 37.17 3.94
N SER A 314 -10.77 36.47 4.91
CA SER A 314 -11.76 37.05 5.84
C SER A 314 -11.16 37.69 7.09
N TYR A 315 -9.98 37.24 7.52
CA TYR A 315 -9.34 37.66 8.77
C TYR A 315 -7.97 38.27 8.48
N THR A 316 -7.92 39.60 8.35
CA THR A 316 -6.70 40.38 8.12
C THR A 316 -6.13 41.02 9.37
N VAL A 317 -6.92 41.18 10.44
CA VAL A 317 -6.51 41.89 11.65
C VAL A 317 -6.05 40.91 12.72
N SER A 318 -4.78 41.01 13.09
CA SER A 318 -4.18 40.23 14.16
C SER A 318 -3.86 41.08 15.39
N ARG A 319 -3.65 40.40 16.51
CA ARG A 319 -3.03 41.00 17.69
C ARG A 319 -1.54 41.17 17.43
N VAL A 320 -0.95 42.23 17.99
CA VAL A 320 0.50 42.39 18.07
C VAL A 320 1.10 41.26 18.93
N ILE A 321 2.39 40.94 18.74
CA ILE A 321 3.15 39.88 19.43
C ILE A 321 2.80 39.81 20.93
N ASP A 322 2.00 38.80 21.28
CA ASP A 322 1.40 38.63 22.61
C ASP A 322 1.95 37.37 23.32
N ARG A 323 1.19 36.85 24.29
CA ARG A 323 1.50 35.60 24.98
C ARG A 323 1.32 34.37 24.09
N ASN A 324 0.38 34.38 23.14
CA ASN A 324 0.14 33.26 22.22
C ASN A 324 1.29 33.14 21.21
N PHE A 325 1.84 34.26 20.74
CA PHE A 325 3.01 34.26 19.86
C PHE A 325 4.20 33.50 20.47
N ARG A 326 4.39 33.62 21.78
CA ARG A 326 5.46 32.96 22.56
C ARG A 326 5.16 31.50 22.93
N ALA A 327 4.07 30.92 22.46
CA ALA A 327 3.72 29.50 22.60
C ALA A 327 3.77 28.82 21.21
N PRO A 328 4.96 28.55 20.65
CA PRO A 328 5.14 28.19 19.24
C PRO A 328 4.72 26.76 18.91
N LYS A 329 4.54 26.46 17.62
CA LYS A 329 4.71 25.10 17.08
C LYS A 329 6.14 24.94 16.56
N ILE A 330 6.65 23.71 16.46
CA ILE A 330 8.06 23.45 16.13
C ILE A 330 8.17 22.53 14.92
N ALA A 331 8.87 22.99 13.87
CA ALA A 331 9.38 22.12 12.81
C ALA A 331 10.74 21.54 13.25
N SER A 332 10.88 20.22 13.22
CA SER A 332 11.98 19.47 13.82
C SER A 332 12.70 18.60 12.80
N GLN A 333 14.03 18.57 12.80
CA GLN A 333 14.78 17.58 12.03
C GLN A 333 14.64 16.20 12.67
N ALA A 334 13.90 15.35 11.99
CA ALA A 334 13.36 14.09 12.48
C ALA A 334 14.42 13.15 13.07
N ARG A 335 15.54 12.99 12.35
CA ARG A 335 16.70 12.18 12.72
C ARG A 335 17.38 12.55 14.06
N PHE A 336 17.16 13.76 14.57
CA PHE A 336 17.76 14.23 15.82
C PHE A 336 16.77 14.28 16.99
N MET A 337 15.48 14.03 16.77
CA MET A 337 14.46 14.12 17.83
C MET A 337 14.69 13.06 18.91
N GLN A 338 14.89 13.49 20.17
CA GLN A 338 15.00 12.54 21.27
C GLN A 338 13.65 11.87 21.52
N LYS A 339 13.62 10.52 21.61
CA LYS A 339 12.40 9.78 21.98
C LYS A 339 11.92 10.19 23.38
N GLY A 340 10.67 10.64 23.48
CA GLY A 340 10.11 11.24 24.70
C GLY A 340 10.66 12.64 25.05
N GLY A 341 11.46 13.25 24.16
CA GLY A 341 12.19 14.50 24.37
C GLY A 341 11.36 15.79 24.31
N GLY A 342 10.05 15.75 24.54
CA GLY A 342 9.21 16.93 24.62
C GLY A 342 7.82 16.84 23.97
N ASP A 343 7.20 18.00 23.84
CA ASP A 343 5.81 18.25 23.41
C ASP A 343 5.74 19.19 22.18
N ILE A 344 4.53 19.49 21.70
CA ILE A 344 4.28 20.37 20.53
C ILE A 344 4.85 21.80 20.65
N HIS A 345 5.27 22.23 21.86
CA HIS A 345 5.80 23.56 22.16
C HIS A 345 7.27 23.55 22.65
N LYS A 346 7.85 22.36 22.89
CA LYS A 346 9.22 22.17 23.40
C LYS A 346 9.83 20.87 22.87
N GLN A 347 11.01 20.93 22.27
CA GLN A 347 11.74 19.74 21.81
C GLN A 347 13.20 19.73 22.30
N VAL A 348 13.73 18.53 22.49
CA VAL A 348 15.13 18.23 22.82
C VAL A 348 15.71 17.33 21.74
N TYR A 349 16.94 17.60 21.33
CA TYR A 349 17.61 16.93 20.23
C TYR A 349 18.91 16.24 20.67
N THR A 350 19.35 15.26 19.90
CA THR A 350 20.68 14.64 20.04
C THR A 350 21.76 15.45 19.30
N ASP A 351 23.00 14.94 19.30
CA ASP A 351 24.12 15.42 18.47
C ASP A 351 24.44 16.92 18.67
N ASP A 352 24.20 17.44 19.89
CA ASP A 352 24.33 18.86 20.30
C ASP A 352 23.50 19.86 19.46
N MET A 353 22.50 19.37 18.71
CA MET A 353 21.64 20.16 17.83
C MET A 353 20.68 21.07 18.62
N GLN A 354 20.52 22.33 18.18
CA GLN A 354 19.81 23.35 18.95
C GLN A 354 18.38 23.63 18.45
N LEU A 355 17.52 24.08 19.37
CA LEU A 355 16.17 24.58 19.08
C LEU A 355 16.17 26.12 19.04
N VAL A 356 15.99 26.69 17.85
CA VAL A 356 15.97 28.14 17.62
C VAL A 356 14.56 28.66 17.29
N ASP A 357 14.40 29.97 17.11
CA ASP A 357 13.30 30.58 16.36
C ASP A 357 13.72 30.89 14.91
N SER A 358 12.83 31.49 14.12
CA SER A 358 13.13 31.85 12.73
C SER A 358 14.08 33.05 12.55
N LEU A 359 14.41 33.77 13.63
CA LEU A 359 15.52 34.72 13.70
C LEU A 359 16.84 34.07 14.17
N GLU A 360 16.86 32.74 14.30
CA GLU A 360 18.01 31.92 14.71
C GLU A 360 18.44 32.09 16.19
N HIS A 361 17.60 32.70 17.04
CA HIS A 361 17.87 32.80 18.48
C HIS A 361 17.47 31.51 19.21
N GLY A 362 18.35 31.03 20.10
CA GLY A 362 18.09 29.89 20.99
C GLY A 362 17.87 30.30 22.45
N GLY A 363 17.72 29.32 23.33
CA GLY A 363 17.65 29.54 24.77
C GLY A 363 16.46 30.41 25.22
N ASP A 364 16.71 31.31 26.15
CA ASP A 364 15.69 32.22 26.73
C ASP A 364 15.35 33.42 25.83
N ASP A 365 16.19 33.76 24.84
CA ASP A 365 15.95 34.86 23.89
C ASP A 365 14.95 34.51 22.78
N ARG A 366 14.66 33.20 22.61
CA ARG A 366 13.82 32.63 21.57
C ARG A 366 12.38 33.17 21.62
N LEU A 367 11.93 33.82 20.54
CA LEU A 367 10.64 34.54 20.41
C LEU A 367 10.48 35.72 21.39
N MET A 368 11.58 36.18 22.00
CA MET A 368 11.63 37.35 22.88
C MET A 368 12.29 38.55 22.18
N ALA A 369 13.11 38.30 21.17
CA ALA A 369 13.68 39.33 20.30
C ALA A 369 12.60 40.11 19.52
N GLY A 370 12.78 41.42 19.39
CA GLY A 370 12.03 42.24 18.43
C GLY A 370 12.70 42.16 17.05
N GLY A 371 11.94 41.83 16.01
CA GLY A 371 12.45 41.70 14.65
C GLY A 371 11.37 41.29 13.65
N ASP A 372 11.70 41.32 12.37
CA ASP A 372 10.81 40.90 11.28
C ASP A 372 11.00 39.40 11.03
N TYR A 373 10.19 38.56 11.69
CA TYR A 373 10.34 37.11 11.67
C TYR A 373 10.12 36.57 10.24
N PRO A 374 11.10 35.87 9.63
CA PRO A 374 11.04 35.47 8.21
C PRO A 374 10.09 34.28 7.97
N VAL A 375 9.73 33.53 9.01
CA VAL A 375 8.62 32.58 8.99
C VAL A 375 7.91 32.53 10.34
N TYR A 376 6.58 32.49 10.32
CA TYR A 376 5.72 32.39 11.49
C TYR A 376 4.38 31.69 11.12
N LEU A 377 3.46 31.56 12.08
CA LEU A 377 2.10 31.02 11.85
C LEU A 377 1.05 32.10 12.07
N ASN A 378 0.09 32.24 11.15
CA ASN A 378 -1.21 32.88 11.42
C ASN A 378 -2.11 31.86 12.14
N HIS A 379 -2.79 32.25 13.22
CA HIS A 379 -3.64 31.35 14.02
C HIS A 379 -5.06 31.91 14.17
N TYR A 380 -6.03 31.25 13.53
CA TYR A 380 -7.42 31.69 13.32
C TYR A 380 -8.40 31.01 14.29
N TRP A 381 -8.11 31.06 15.60
CA TRP A 381 -8.76 30.25 16.64
C TRP A 381 -10.30 30.30 16.69
N SER A 382 -10.89 31.46 16.38
CA SER A 382 -12.34 31.63 16.24
C SER A 382 -12.67 32.51 15.04
N LYS A 383 -13.48 31.96 14.14
CA LYS A 383 -13.77 32.55 12.82
C LYS A 383 -15.09 33.35 12.80
N SER A 384 -15.80 33.40 13.92
CA SER A 384 -16.88 34.38 14.16
C SER A 384 -17.22 34.49 15.66
N TRP A 385 -18.02 35.47 16.05
CA TRP A 385 -18.60 35.56 17.42
C TRP A 385 -19.33 34.27 17.82
N ASP A 386 -20.25 33.81 16.97
CA ASP A 386 -21.03 32.59 17.23
C ASP A 386 -20.14 31.35 17.36
N GLU A 387 -19.09 31.25 16.53
CA GLU A 387 -18.12 30.16 16.63
C GLU A 387 -17.29 30.25 17.93
N CYS A 388 -16.87 31.45 18.33
CA CYS A 388 -16.17 31.66 19.60
C CYS A 388 -17.04 31.23 20.80
N VAL A 389 -18.29 31.71 20.86
CA VAL A 389 -19.25 31.35 21.93
C VAL A 389 -19.56 29.85 21.91
N GLY A 390 -19.61 29.22 20.73
CA GLY A 390 -19.73 27.77 20.58
C GLY A 390 -18.53 27.00 21.14
N ARG A 391 -17.31 27.35 20.70
CA ARG A 391 -16.03 26.75 21.16
C ARG A 391 -15.85 26.90 22.68
N ILE A 392 -16.38 27.96 23.30
CA ILE A 392 -16.41 28.15 24.76
C ILE A 392 -17.44 27.24 25.45
N LYS A 393 -18.69 27.17 24.95
CA LYS A 393 -19.76 26.34 25.54
C LYS A 393 -19.46 24.84 25.51
N GLN A 394 -18.67 24.38 24.54
CA GLN A 394 -18.14 23.01 24.51
C GLN A 394 -17.12 22.71 25.63
N LYS A 395 -16.49 23.74 26.21
CA LYS A 395 -15.33 23.63 27.12
C LYS A 395 -15.63 24.14 28.55
N ALA A 396 -16.83 24.66 28.80
CA ALA A 396 -17.25 25.27 30.06
C ALA A 396 -18.71 24.93 30.42
N PHE A 397 -18.98 24.72 31.70
CA PHE A 397 -20.35 24.56 32.19
C PHE A 397 -21.10 25.92 32.21
N PRO A 398 -22.41 25.96 31.94
CA PRO A 398 -23.20 27.19 32.02
C PRO A 398 -23.08 27.89 33.38
N GLY A 399 -22.92 29.21 33.37
CA GLY A 399 -22.73 30.05 34.55
C GLY A 399 -21.34 29.98 35.19
N SER A 400 -20.46 29.08 34.74
CA SER A 400 -19.14 28.89 35.36
C SER A 400 -18.17 30.04 35.06
N TRP A 401 -17.16 30.21 35.92
CA TRP A 401 -16.09 31.19 35.70
C TRP A 401 -15.34 30.98 34.37
N ARG A 402 -15.30 29.75 33.85
CA ARG A 402 -14.72 29.45 32.52
C ARG A 402 -15.58 29.98 31.38
N GLU A 403 -16.91 29.90 31.49
CA GLU A 403 -17.80 30.50 30.49
C GLU A 403 -17.66 32.02 30.53
N GLN A 404 -17.66 32.63 31.72
CA GLN A 404 -17.48 34.09 31.88
C GLN A 404 -16.13 34.57 31.32
N MET A 405 -15.04 33.85 31.60
CA MET A 405 -13.71 34.16 31.06
C MET A 405 -13.64 33.94 29.53
N GLY A 406 -14.29 32.90 29.03
CA GLY A 406 -14.40 32.62 27.59
C GLY A 406 -15.22 33.66 26.83
N LEU A 407 -16.34 34.12 27.41
CA LEU A 407 -17.12 35.22 26.85
C LEU A 407 -16.31 36.52 26.82
N LYS A 408 -15.52 36.80 27.87
CA LYS A 408 -14.58 37.95 27.85
C LYS A 408 -13.50 37.79 26.78
N PHE A 409 -13.02 36.57 26.53
CA PHE A 409 -12.12 36.30 25.40
C PHE A 409 -12.80 36.56 24.05
N CYS A 410 -14.05 36.13 23.86
CA CYS A 410 -14.80 36.45 22.63
C CYS A 410 -14.99 37.96 22.42
N LEU A 411 -15.13 38.73 23.51
CA LEU A 411 -15.16 40.20 23.42
C LEU A 411 -13.79 40.77 22.97
N THR A 412 -12.65 40.20 23.40
CA THR A 412 -11.32 40.61 22.91
C THR A 412 -11.08 40.34 21.41
N GLU A 413 -11.91 39.52 20.75
CA GLU A 413 -11.83 39.30 19.30
C GLU A 413 -12.75 40.22 18.47
N MET A 414 -13.70 40.92 19.09
CA MET A 414 -14.72 41.71 18.38
C MET A 414 -14.42 43.22 18.37
N PRO A 415 -14.13 43.83 17.20
CA PRO A 415 -14.12 45.27 17.03
C PRO A 415 -15.33 45.98 17.65
N GLY A 416 -15.08 47.11 18.32
CA GLY A 416 -16.11 47.93 18.97
C GLY A 416 -16.40 47.56 20.43
N THR A 417 -15.83 46.48 20.98
CA THR A 417 -15.90 46.21 22.44
C THR A 417 -14.82 46.97 23.21
N ALA A 418 -15.03 47.14 24.52
CA ALA A 418 -14.00 47.71 25.40
C ALA A 418 -12.80 46.76 25.57
N GLU A 419 -13.06 45.45 25.61
CA GLU A 419 -12.05 44.39 25.63
C GLU A 419 -11.13 44.42 24.40
N TYR A 420 -11.67 44.56 23.20
CA TYR A 420 -10.89 44.64 21.96
C TYR A 420 -10.04 45.91 21.93
N ALA A 421 -10.62 47.05 22.33
CA ALA A 421 -9.91 48.33 22.39
C ALA A 421 -8.78 48.37 23.45
N ALA A 422 -8.75 47.42 24.39
CA ALA A 422 -7.67 47.26 25.37
C ALA A 422 -6.49 46.41 24.87
N VAL A 423 -6.57 45.87 23.65
CA VAL A 423 -5.51 45.07 22.99
C VAL A 423 -4.95 45.86 21.80
N GLN A 424 -3.64 45.73 21.55
CA GLN A 424 -3.03 46.33 20.35
C GLN A 424 -3.14 45.36 19.17
N HIS A 425 -3.66 45.86 18.04
CA HIS A 425 -3.88 45.11 16.81
C HIS A 425 -3.03 45.67 15.66
N VAL A 426 -2.87 44.88 14.59
CA VAL A 426 -2.13 45.21 13.38
C VAL A 426 -2.78 44.56 12.15
N GLU A 427 -2.73 45.23 11.00
CA GLU A 427 -3.13 44.62 9.72
C GLU A 427 -2.04 43.65 9.25
N ALA A 428 -2.42 42.39 9.08
CA ALA A 428 -1.57 41.26 8.76
C ALA A 428 -2.17 40.45 7.59
N ALA A 429 -2.39 41.15 6.47
CA ALA A 429 -3.02 40.61 5.25
C ALA A 429 -2.07 39.78 4.35
N GLN A 430 -0.94 39.26 4.85
CA GLN A 430 0.08 38.57 4.04
C GLN A 430 -0.48 37.38 3.23
N LEU A 431 -1.49 36.68 3.77
CA LEU A 431 -2.13 35.53 3.11
C LEU A 431 -3.27 35.91 2.15
N ALA A 432 -3.86 37.10 2.29
CA ALA A 432 -5.00 37.53 1.47
C ALA A 432 -4.69 37.58 -0.04
N ARG A 433 -3.41 37.76 -0.41
CA ARG A 433 -2.94 37.67 -1.80
C ARG A 433 -3.10 36.29 -2.43
N PHE A 434 -3.07 35.22 -1.63
CA PHE A 434 -3.22 33.84 -2.09
C PHE A 434 -4.67 33.36 -2.09
N ALA A 435 -5.54 33.97 -1.28
CA ALA A 435 -6.91 33.51 -1.07
C ALA A 435 -7.74 33.35 -2.37
N PRO A 436 -7.68 34.24 -3.38
CA PRO A 436 -8.40 34.05 -4.64
C PRO A 436 -7.96 32.78 -5.39
N SER A 437 -6.66 32.53 -5.45
CA SER A 437 -6.07 31.35 -6.11
C SER A 437 -6.36 30.06 -5.35
N ILE A 438 -6.27 30.08 -4.01
CA ILE A 438 -6.58 28.90 -3.19
C ILE A 438 -8.08 28.60 -3.22
N ARG A 439 -8.98 29.61 -3.17
CA ARG A 439 -10.42 29.38 -3.36
C ARG A 439 -10.73 28.80 -4.74
N LEU A 440 -10.10 29.29 -5.81
CA LEU A 440 -10.23 28.70 -7.14
C LEU A 440 -9.69 27.25 -7.20
N ALA A 441 -8.64 26.93 -6.44
CA ALA A 441 -8.15 25.56 -6.31
C ALA A 441 -9.15 24.66 -5.55
N VAL A 442 -9.76 25.15 -4.45
CA VAL A 442 -10.82 24.44 -3.70
C VAL A 442 -12.04 24.17 -4.60
N GLU A 443 -12.54 25.18 -5.31
CA GLU A 443 -13.68 25.05 -6.23
C GLU A 443 -13.41 24.03 -7.35
N ARG A 444 -12.19 24.03 -7.90
CA ARG A 444 -11.77 23.01 -8.89
C ARG A 444 -11.64 21.63 -8.27
N PHE A 445 -11.14 21.53 -7.03
CA PHE A 445 -10.97 20.28 -6.31
C PHE A 445 -12.31 19.63 -5.98
N GLU A 446 -13.24 20.37 -5.35
CA GLU A 446 -14.58 19.87 -5.04
C GLU A 446 -15.40 19.56 -6.31
N LYS A 447 -15.16 20.27 -7.43
CA LYS A 447 -15.75 19.93 -8.74
C LYS A 447 -15.16 18.66 -9.37
N ARG A 448 -13.90 18.36 -9.11
CA ARG A 448 -13.16 17.20 -9.66
C ARG A 448 -13.33 15.94 -8.81
N TYR A 449 -13.46 16.12 -7.49
CA TYR A 449 -13.64 15.10 -6.47
C TYR A 449 -14.84 15.46 -5.57
N PRO A 450 -16.06 15.53 -6.10
CA PRO A 450 -17.23 15.85 -5.28
C PRO A 450 -17.52 14.74 -4.27
N PRO A 451 -18.19 15.03 -3.14
CA PRO A 451 -18.58 14.00 -2.18
C PRO A 451 -19.50 12.94 -2.81
N VAL A 452 -19.32 11.68 -2.41
CA VAL A 452 -20.21 10.57 -2.79
C VAL A 452 -21.51 10.67 -1.97
N ASP A 453 -22.65 10.95 -2.62
CA ASP A 453 -23.95 10.73 -1.98
C ASP A 453 -24.27 9.23 -1.98
N TYR A 454 -23.98 8.57 -0.87
CA TYR A 454 -24.27 7.16 -0.64
C TYR A 454 -25.77 6.83 -0.68
N ASN A 455 -26.67 7.81 -0.49
CA ASN A 455 -28.13 7.61 -0.62
C ASN A 455 -28.58 7.61 -2.09
N SER A 456 -27.74 8.08 -3.01
CA SER A 456 -28.02 8.08 -4.45
C SER A 456 -27.75 6.72 -5.13
N LEU A 457 -27.09 5.80 -4.41
CA LEU A 457 -26.66 4.49 -4.91
C LEU A 457 -27.84 3.65 -5.41
N SER A 458 -27.66 3.02 -6.57
CA SER A 458 -28.64 2.12 -7.16
C SER A 458 -27.97 0.99 -7.93
N VAL A 459 -28.59 -0.19 -7.91
CA VAL A 459 -28.24 -1.32 -8.79
C VAL A 459 -29.33 -1.50 -9.83
N SER A 460 -28.93 -1.65 -11.08
CA SER A 460 -29.81 -1.88 -12.22
C SER A 460 -29.30 -3.03 -13.08
N ILE A 461 -30.16 -3.59 -13.92
CA ILE A 461 -29.80 -4.57 -14.95
C ILE A 461 -29.53 -3.82 -16.26
N LEU A 462 -28.46 -4.17 -16.97
CA LEU A 462 -28.17 -3.61 -18.28
C LEU A 462 -29.01 -4.32 -19.35
N SER A 463 -29.84 -3.57 -20.09
CA SER A 463 -30.72 -4.14 -21.11
C SER A 463 -29.91 -4.69 -22.29
N LEU A 464 -29.83 -6.02 -22.42
CA LEU A 464 -28.84 -6.79 -23.20
C LEU A 464 -28.90 -6.68 -24.75
N SER A 465 -29.44 -5.58 -25.30
CA SER A 465 -29.56 -5.32 -26.75
C SER A 465 -28.27 -4.77 -27.39
N GLY A 466 -27.12 -5.37 -27.06
CA GLY A 466 -25.83 -5.31 -27.80
C GLY A 466 -25.07 -3.97 -27.86
N ARG A 467 -25.75 -2.82 -27.72
CA ARG A 467 -25.17 -1.45 -27.65
C ARG A 467 -25.95 -0.52 -26.71
N SER A 468 -26.94 -1.06 -26.00
CA SER A 468 -27.85 -0.28 -25.18
C SER A 468 -27.20 0.17 -23.87
N THR A 469 -27.36 1.45 -23.55
CA THR A 469 -27.08 2.02 -22.22
C THR A 469 -28.34 2.10 -21.35
N LYS A 470 -29.45 1.49 -21.79
CA LYS A 470 -30.70 1.45 -21.02
C LYS A 470 -30.50 0.56 -19.79
N ARG A 471 -30.65 1.18 -18.63
CA ARG A 471 -30.71 0.56 -17.31
C ARG A 471 -32.16 0.24 -16.98
N GLU A 472 -32.39 -0.89 -16.32
CA GLU A 472 -33.70 -1.33 -15.85
C GLU A 472 -33.56 -1.67 -14.37
N ASP A 473 -34.34 -1.03 -13.49
CA ASP A 473 -34.22 -1.25 -12.04
C ASP A 473 -34.47 -2.73 -11.69
N ILE A 474 -33.74 -3.27 -10.72
CA ILE A 474 -34.03 -4.62 -10.20
C ILE A 474 -35.48 -4.64 -9.69
N ALA A 475 -36.23 -5.68 -10.05
CA ALA A 475 -37.62 -5.83 -9.65
C ALA A 475 -37.78 -5.75 -8.12
N ALA A 476 -38.94 -5.29 -7.63
CA ALA A 476 -39.20 -5.14 -6.19
C ALA A 476 -39.17 -6.48 -5.40
N SER A 477 -39.19 -7.62 -6.09
CA SER A 477 -38.93 -8.96 -5.57
C SER A 477 -37.45 -9.25 -5.33
N GLY A 478 -36.54 -8.54 -5.99
CA GLY A 478 -35.11 -8.87 -6.03
C GLY A 478 -34.73 -9.89 -7.11
N ASP A 479 -35.63 -10.21 -8.06
CA ASP A 479 -35.36 -11.20 -9.11
C ASP A 479 -34.30 -10.73 -10.12
N VAL A 480 -33.31 -11.60 -10.38
CA VAL A 480 -32.22 -11.41 -11.35
C VAL A 480 -32.00 -12.70 -12.12
N GLU A 481 -32.00 -12.65 -13.46
CA GLU A 481 -31.73 -13.82 -14.32
C GLU A 481 -30.23 -14.14 -14.37
N ALA A 482 -29.84 -15.41 -14.19
CA ALA A 482 -28.47 -15.85 -14.33
C ALA A 482 -27.91 -15.57 -15.74
N GLY A 483 -26.69 -15.02 -15.82
CA GLY A 483 -26.12 -14.48 -17.06
C GLY A 483 -26.51 -13.02 -17.36
N SER A 484 -27.12 -12.31 -16.41
CA SER A 484 -27.35 -10.86 -16.52
C SER A 484 -26.11 -10.05 -16.16
N THR A 485 -25.87 -8.98 -16.92
CA THR A 485 -24.97 -7.89 -16.51
C THR A 485 -25.73 -6.88 -15.66
N LEU A 486 -25.21 -6.56 -14.47
CA LEU A 486 -25.76 -5.52 -13.59
C LEU A 486 -24.83 -4.30 -13.59
N VAL A 487 -25.39 -3.14 -13.24
CA VAL A 487 -24.67 -1.87 -13.12
C VAL A 487 -24.89 -1.25 -11.75
N ILE A 488 -23.79 -0.85 -11.11
CA ILE A 488 -23.75 -0.05 -9.89
C ILE A 488 -23.59 1.41 -10.29
N ASP A 489 -24.56 2.23 -9.92
CA ASP A 489 -24.52 3.67 -10.13
C ASP A 489 -24.49 4.44 -8.82
N SER A 490 -23.66 5.47 -8.79
CA SER A 490 -23.90 6.70 -8.06
C SER A 490 -24.51 7.73 -9.01
N ARG A 491 -25.38 8.63 -8.51
CA ARG A 491 -25.88 9.77 -9.32
C ARG A 491 -24.87 10.94 -9.32
N GLY A 492 -23.57 10.63 -9.33
CA GLY A 492 -22.47 11.53 -9.01
C GLY A 492 -21.10 10.98 -9.44
N PRO A 493 -20.03 11.14 -8.63
CA PRO A 493 -18.67 10.77 -9.02
C PRO A 493 -18.45 9.25 -9.09
N PRO A 494 -17.46 8.77 -9.87
CA PRO A 494 -17.05 7.36 -9.85
C PRO A 494 -16.73 6.87 -8.43
N LEU A 495 -17.17 5.66 -8.10
CA LEU A 495 -17.10 5.11 -6.74
C LEU A 495 -15.71 4.62 -6.29
N GLY A 496 -14.64 4.87 -7.05
CA GLY A 496 -13.36 4.18 -6.85
C GLY A 496 -13.45 2.70 -7.24
N GLU A 497 -12.50 1.88 -6.81
CA GLU A 497 -12.58 0.43 -7.03
C GLU A 497 -13.62 -0.21 -6.09
N LEU A 498 -14.31 -1.24 -6.58
CA LEU A 498 -15.35 -1.95 -5.82
C LEU A 498 -15.01 -3.43 -5.69
N GLU A 499 -15.23 -3.97 -4.50
CA GLU A 499 -15.32 -5.41 -4.27
C GLU A 499 -16.79 -5.81 -4.29
N VAL A 500 -17.19 -6.54 -5.34
CA VAL A 500 -18.53 -7.09 -5.50
C VAL A 500 -18.50 -8.59 -5.21
N MET A 501 -19.35 -9.03 -4.29
CA MET A 501 -19.54 -10.44 -3.97
C MET A 501 -21.02 -10.82 -4.02
N LEU A 502 -21.27 -12.06 -4.39
CA LEU A 502 -22.58 -12.70 -4.26
C LEU A 502 -22.46 -13.88 -3.30
N VAL A 503 -23.26 -13.86 -2.23
CA VAL A 503 -23.11 -14.76 -1.07
C VAL A 503 -24.44 -15.44 -0.76
N SER A 504 -24.51 -16.76 -0.87
CA SER A 504 -25.63 -17.55 -0.37
C SER A 504 -25.27 -18.22 0.97
N ARG A 505 -26.16 -19.07 1.49
CA ARG A 505 -25.83 -19.93 2.65
C ARG A 505 -24.81 -21.03 2.32
N GLU A 506 -24.73 -21.40 1.04
CA GLU A 506 -24.01 -22.58 0.55
C GLU A 506 -22.81 -22.19 -0.31
N TRP A 507 -22.73 -20.95 -0.81
CA TRP A 507 -21.66 -20.54 -1.73
C TRP A 507 -21.30 -19.05 -1.67
N LYS A 508 -20.12 -18.70 -2.21
CA LYS A 508 -19.58 -17.33 -2.34
C LYS A 508 -18.86 -17.16 -3.68
N HIS A 509 -19.22 -16.12 -4.42
CA HIS A 509 -18.55 -15.71 -5.66
C HIS A 509 -18.07 -14.27 -5.55
N TYR A 510 -16.87 -14.00 -6.08
CA TYR A 510 -16.40 -12.64 -6.38
C TYR A 510 -16.78 -12.34 -7.83
N LEU A 511 -17.33 -11.15 -8.08
CA LEU A 511 -17.78 -10.72 -9.40
C LEU A 511 -16.87 -9.57 -9.87
N PRO A 512 -15.96 -9.80 -10.84
CA PRO A 512 -15.07 -8.75 -11.33
C PRO A 512 -15.83 -7.55 -11.92
N THR A 513 -15.42 -6.35 -11.54
CA THR A 513 -16.05 -5.09 -11.98
C THR A 513 -15.33 -4.46 -13.15
N TYR A 514 -16.07 -3.81 -14.05
CA TYR A 514 -15.50 -3.06 -15.17
C TYR A 514 -16.28 -1.77 -15.45
N ALA A 515 -15.58 -0.71 -15.90
CA ALA A 515 -16.20 0.61 -16.09
C ALA A 515 -17.15 0.64 -17.30
N ALA A 516 -18.37 1.15 -17.10
CA ALA A 516 -19.32 1.34 -18.20
C ALA A 516 -18.98 2.57 -19.04
N ALA A 517 -19.13 2.48 -20.37
CA ALA A 517 -19.02 3.62 -21.28
C ALA A 517 -20.04 4.75 -21.01
N GLY A 518 -21.11 4.46 -20.25
CA GLY A 518 -22.13 5.42 -19.82
C GLY A 518 -22.07 5.80 -18.33
N GLY A 519 -20.96 5.52 -17.63
CA GLY A 519 -20.82 5.73 -16.19
C GLY A 519 -21.40 4.60 -15.33
N GLY A 520 -20.92 4.49 -14.09
CA GLY A 520 -21.17 3.33 -13.22
C GLY A 520 -20.22 2.15 -13.50
N GLN A 521 -20.31 1.12 -12.67
CA GLN A 521 -19.51 -0.12 -12.81
C GLN A 521 -20.40 -1.31 -13.11
N LEU A 522 -19.99 -2.08 -14.12
CA LEU A 522 -20.64 -3.30 -14.58
C LEU A 522 -20.04 -4.51 -13.88
N PHE A 523 -20.85 -5.52 -13.64
CA PHE A 523 -20.42 -6.86 -13.25
C PHE A 523 -21.44 -7.90 -13.76
N ASP A 524 -21.00 -9.13 -14.04
CA ASP A 524 -21.85 -10.19 -14.58
C ASP A 524 -22.18 -11.24 -13.52
N VAL A 525 -23.45 -11.68 -13.48
CA VAL A 525 -23.87 -12.84 -12.68
C VAL A 525 -23.61 -14.12 -13.49
N PRO A 526 -22.84 -15.10 -12.98
CA PRO A 526 -22.58 -16.37 -13.66
C PRO A 526 -23.87 -17.08 -14.10
N SER A 527 -23.86 -17.65 -15.30
CA SER A 527 -25.05 -18.22 -15.95
C SER A 527 -25.51 -19.57 -15.41
N ASP A 528 -24.68 -20.21 -14.57
CA ASP A 528 -24.88 -21.49 -13.92
C ASP A 528 -25.36 -21.36 -12.45
N LEU A 529 -25.40 -20.15 -11.89
CA LEU A 529 -25.90 -19.93 -10.53
C LEU A 529 -27.42 -19.84 -10.47
N VAL A 530 -27.98 -20.47 -9.43
CA VAL A 530 -29.39 -20.38 -9.04
C VAL A 530 -29.45 -20.33 -7.52
N ALA A 531 -30.24 -19.42 -6.96
CA ALA A 531 -30.45 -19.33 -5.51
C ALA A 531 -31.79 -18.68 -5.16
N GLN A 532 -32.53 -19.33 -4.26
CA GLN A 532 -33.74 -18.76 -3.64
C GLN A 532 -33.43 -17.56 -2.74
N SER A 533 -32.17 -17.35 -2.34
CA SER A 533 -31.72 -16.16 -1.61
C SER A 533 -30.21 -16.05 -1.68
N ALA A 534 -29.70 -14.92 -2.18
CA ALA A 534 -28.30 -14.56 -2.11
C ALA A 534 -28.17 -13.06 -1.76
N GLU A 535 -27.17 -12.71 -0.96
CA GLU A 535 -26.79 -11.33 -0.69
C GLU A 535 -25.79 -10.84 -1.75
N LEU A 536 -26.20 -9.85 -2.53
CA LEU A 536 -25.29 -8.99 -3.28
C LEU A 536 -24.66 -8.02 -2.28
N VAL A 537 -23.35 -8.17 -2.04
CA VAL A 537 -22.56 -7.35 -1.12
C VAL A 537 -21.57 -6.53 -1.93
N VAL A 538 -21.64 -5.21 -1.81
CA VAL A 538 -20.69 -4.30 -2.47
C VAL A 538 -19.96 -3.46 -1.45
N ARG A 539 -18.63 -3.51 -1.53
CA ARG A 539 -17.72 -2.76 -0.68
C ARG A 539 -16.89 -1.80 -1.51
N ARG A 540 -16.62 -0.61 -0.98
CA ARG A 540 -15.61 0.29 -1.56
C ARG A 540 -14.23 -0.22 -1.16
N THR A 541 -13.43 -0.63 -2.13
CA THR A 541 -11.99 -0.84 -1.90
C THR A 541 -11.29 0.48 -2.16
N TYR A 542 -10.60 1.00 -1.16
CA TYR A 542 -9.97 2.31 -1.25
C TYR A 542 -8.68 2.21 -2.06
N ALA A 543 -8.83 2.29 -3.38
CA ALA A 543 -7.74 2.52 -4.32
C ALA A 543 -7.29 3.98 -4.27
N ALA A 544 -5.99 4.18 -4.41
CA ALA A 544 -5.41 5.47 -4.69
C ALA A 544 -5.98 5.99 -6.02
N SER A 545 -6.14 7.30 -6.08
CA SER A 545 -6.47 8.11 -7.24
C SER A 545 -5.43 9.23 -7.25
N PRO A 546 -4.18 8.92 -7.60
CA PRO A 546 -3.89 8.21 -8.83
C PRO A 546 -3.96 6.69 -8.72
N PRO A 547 -4.53 6.01 -9.75
CA PRO A 547 -4.83 4.58 -9.73
C PRO A 547 -3.61 3.71 -9.37
N PRO A 548 -3.81 2.47 -8.89
CA PRO A 548 -2.74 1.48 -8.59
C PRO A 548 -1.81 1.19 -9.78
N VAL A 549 -2.23 1.62 -10.98
CA VAL A 549 -1.47 1.70 -12.24
C VAL A 549 -0.24 2.60 -12.16
N ARG A 550 -0.19 3.57 -11.24
CA ARG A 550 0.97 4.44 -11.02
C ARG A 550 2.05 3.79 -10.15
N ASP A 551 3.25 4.33 -10.26
CA ASP A 551 4.47 3.70 -9.79
C ASP A 551 4.68 3.89 -8.28
N PRO A 552 5.00 2.84 -7.51
CA PRO A 552 5.59 2.95 -6.19
C PRO A 552 7.04 3.40 -6.36
N VAL A 553 7.34 4.63 -5.98
CA VAL A 553 8.61 5.33 -6.30
C VAL A 553 9.84 4.78 -5.56
N SER A 554 9.70 3.72 -4.75
CA SER A 554 10.80 3.17 -3.96
C SER A 554 10.92 1.63 -4.07
N PRO A 555 12.01 1.10 -4.67
CA PRO A 555 12.38 -0.31 -4.52
C PRO A 555 12.92 -0.65 -3.13
N CYS A 556 13.08 0.34 -2.24
CA CYS A 556 13.74 0.15 -0.96
C CYS A 556 12.87 -0.57 0.08
N SER A 557 11.57 -0.79 -0.18
CA SER A 557 10.72 -1.65 0.65
C SER A 557 11.28 -3.06 0.83
N ILE A 558 12.08 -3.57 -0.12
CA ILE A 558 12.76 -4.87 0.00
C ILE A 558 13.96 -4.86 0.96
N MET A 559 14.49 -3.70 1.37
CA MET A 559 15.78 -3.65 2.07
C MET A 559 15.81 -4.46 3.37
N GLY A 560 14.65 -4.67 4.02
CA GLY A 560 14.52 -5.55 5.19
C GLY A 560 14.96 -7.01 4.93
N HIS A 561 14.92 -7.47 3.68
CA HIS A 561 15.37 -8.81 3.30
C HIS A 561 16.90 -8.94 3.23
N THR A 562 17.65 -7.84 3.13
CA THR A 562 19.12 -7.85 3.10
C THR A 562 19.73 -8.48 4.36
N ALA A 563 19.06 -8.37 5.51
CA ALA A 563 19.48 -9.04 6.75
C ALA A 563 19.45 -10.58 6.65
N ASN A 564 18.57 -11.13 5.82
CA ASN A 564 18.39 -12.57 5.61
C ASN A 564 19.11 -13.08 4.34
N GLN A 565 19.48 -12.19 3.41
CA GLN A 565 20.10 -12.48 2.12
C GLN A 565 21.24 -11.48 1.79
N PRO A 566 22.29 -11.39 2.64
CA PRO A 566 23.30 -10.33 2.57
C PRO A 566 24.30 -10.46 1.40
N ASP A 567 24.26 -11.58 0.68
CA ASP A 567 25.06 -11.90 -0.50
C ASP A 567 24.30 -11.67 -1.83
N ARG A 568 22.99 -11.38 -1.76
CA ARG A 568 22.14 -11.23 -2.94
C ARG A 568 22.48 -9.95 -3.71
N LYS A 569 23.19 -10.10 -4.84
CA LYS A 569 23.67 -9.02 -5.73
C LYS A 569 22.67 -7.87 -5.92
N GLN A 570 21.42 -8.17 -6.30
CA GLN A 570 20.40 -7.15 -6.56
C GLN A 570 20.08 -6.28 -5.32
N LEU A 571 20.11 -6.87 -4.12
CA LEU A 571 19.90 -6.12 -2.86
C LEU A 571 21.10 -5.23 -2.53
N LEU A 572 22.33 -5.71 -2.80
CA LEU A 572 23.56 -4.94 -2.61
C LEU A 572 23.66 -3.76 -3.59
N GLU A 573 23.24 -3.94 -4.85
CA GLU A 573 23.19 -2.87 -5.85
C GLU A 573 22.13 -1.81 -5.50
N LEU A 574 20.99 -2.19 -4.92
CA LEU A 574 20.04 -1.25 -4.33
C LEU A 574 20.63 -0.51 -3.11
N GLN A 575 21.28 -1.24 -2.19
CA GLN A 575 21.85 -0.70 -0.95
C GLN A 575 22.94 0.36 -1.20
N GLU A 576 23.81 0.15 -2.19
CA GLU A 576 24.86 1.11 -2.52
C GLU A 576 24.38 2.22 -3.48
N GLY A 577 23.25 1.99 -4.18
CA GLY A 577 22.61 2.89 -5.13
C GLY A 577 21.42 3.66 -4.56
N VAL A 578 20.21 3.41 -5.09
CA VAL A 578 19.00 4.21 -4.80
C VAL A 578 18.49 4.10 -3.36
N CYS A 579 18.88 3.06 -2.63
CA CYS A 579 18.50 2.84 -1.22
C CYS A 579 19.63 3.17 -0.24
N LYS A 580 20.64 3.93 -0.68
CA LYS A 580 21.81 4.26 0.14
C LYS A 580 21.43 5.12 1.35
N GLY A 581 21.66 4.59 2.55
CA GLY A 581 21.32 5.24 3.81
C GLY A 581 19.88 5.02 4.27
N VAL A 582 19.07 4.27 3.50
CA VAL A 582 17.80 3.72 3.97
C VAL A 582 18.10 2.60 4.98
N GLU A 583 17.41 2.57 6.11
CA GLU A 583 17.56 1.50 7.10
C GLU A 583 16.69 0.29 6.70
N PRO A 584 17.27 -0.92 6.56
CA PRO A 584 16.56 -2.15 6.20
C PRO A 584 15.22 -2.39 6.92
N THR A 585 15.18 -2.34 8.25
CA THR A 585 13.96 -2.69 8.99
C THR A 585 12.89 -1.62 8.87
N SER A 586 13.27 -0.33 8.85
CA SER A 586 12.34 0.77 8.68
C SER A 586 11.75 0.83 7.26
N ALA A 587 12.47 0.41 6.22
CA ALA A 587 12.00 0.53 4.83
C ALA A 587 10.83 -0.41 4.48
N TYR A 588 10.84 -1.63 5.02
CA TYR A 588 9.70 -2.56 4.88
C TYR A 588 8.49 -2.07 5.69
N ASN A 589 8.75 -1.57 6.91
CA ASN A 589 7.71 -0.98 7.77
C ASN A 589 7.14 0.31 7.16
N LEU A 590 7.95 1.15 6.52
CA LEU A 590 7.55 2.38 5.80
C LEU A 590 6.52 2.09 4.71
N ALA A 591 6.64 0.97 4.00
CA ALA A 591 5.68 0.54 2.98
C ALA A 591 4.40 -0.11 3.55
N THR A 592 4.34 -0.37 4.86
CA THR A 592 3.26 -1.17 5.51
C THR A 592 2.64 -0.54 6.77
N ALA A 593 3.18 0.58 7.26
CA ALA A 593 2.70 1.30 8.45
C ALA A 593 2.43 2.80 8.23
N THR A 594 2.62 3.33 7.01
CA THR A 594 2.30 4.73 6.66
C THR A 594 0.81 4.98 6.43
N TRP A 595 -0.04 4.03 6.77
CA TRP A 595 -1.50 4.08 6.73
C TRP A 595 -2.00 3.12 7.84
N PRO A 596 -3.10 3.43 8.58
CA PRO A 596 -4.47 3.31 8.04
C PRO A 596 -5.55 4.25 8.63
N HIS A 597 -6.68 4.40 7.91
CA HIS A 597 -7.97 4.76 8.54
C HIS A 597 -8.97 3.58 8.55
N PRO A 598 -8.97 2.72 9.59
CA PRO A 598 -9.81 1.51 9.63
C PRO A 598 -11.32 1.73 9.50
N ARG A 599 -11.90 2.93 9.72
CA ARG A 599 -13.35 3.15 9.44
C ARG A 599 -13.69 3.15 7.94
N LEU A 600 -12.69 3.23 7.04
CA LEU A 600 -12.88 3.12 5.58
C LEU A 600 -12.74 1.68 5.09
N ARG A 601 -12.15 0.81 5.90
CA ARG A 601 -11.95 -0.60 5.57
C ARG A 601 -13.30 -1.28 5.34
N ASP A 602 -13.38 -2.09 4.29
CA ASP A 602 -14.52 -2.96 3.98
C ASP A 602 -15.89 -2.23 4.01
N ARG A 603 -15.91 -0.90 3.79
CA ARG A 603 -17.11 -0.04 3.85
C ARG A 603 -18.13 -0.56 2.84
N THR A 604 -19.08 -1.33 3.35
CA THR A 604 -20.17 -1.92 2.58
C THR A 604 -21.06 -0.77 2.12
N LEU A 605 -20.98 -0.44 0.83
CA LEU A 605 -21.73 0.66 0.21
C LEU A 605 -23.22 0.33 0.19
N PHE A 606 -23.54 -0.92 -0.14
CA PHE A 606 -24.87 -1.49 0.03
C PHE A 606 -24.79 -3.01 0.17
N ARG A 607 -25.88 -3.59 0.66
CA ARG A 607 -26.12 -5.02 0.78
C ARG A 607 -27.58 -5.25 0.39
N GLN A 608 -27.82 -6.07 -0.62
CA GLN A 608 -29.17 -6.32 -1.13
C GLN A 608 -29.40 -7.82 -1.30
N THR A 609 -30.48 -8.35 -0.74
CA THR A 609 -30.93 -9.71 -1.04
C THR A 609 -31.53 -9.75 -2.43
N ILE A 610 -31.09 -10.71 -3.25
CA ILE A 610 -31.63 -11.00 -4.57
C ILE A 610 -32.01 -12.48 -4.69
N HIS A 611 -32.89 -12.78 -5.64
CA HIS A 611 -33.22 -14.14 -6.09
C HIS A 611 -32.53 -14.37 -7.44
N VAL A 612 -31.66 -15.38 -7.52
CA VAL A 612 -30.96 -15.70 -8.77
C VAL A 612 -31.76 -16.77 -9.49
N LEU A 613 -32.46 -16.37 -10.55
CA LEU A 613 -33.34 -17.22 -11.35
C LEU A 613 -32.54 -17.96 -12.45
N PRO A 614 -32.92 -19.19 -12.82
CA PRO A 614 -32.27 -19.92 -13.91
C PRO A 614 -32.28 -19.13 -15.23
N SER A 615 -31.18 -19.18 -15.97
CA SER A 615 -31.09 -18.53 -17.28
C SER A 615 -32.09 -19.13 -18.27
N THR A 616 -32.88 -18.28 -18.92
CA THR A 616 -33.82 -18.68 -19.99
C THR A 616 -33.11 -18.90 -21.34
N ARG A 617 -31.83 -18.54 -21.41
CA ARG A 617 -31.00 -18.60 -22.62
C ARG A 617 -30.31 -19.98 -22.74
N PRO A 618 -30.16 -20.52 -23.97
CA PRO A 618 -29.40 -21.75 -24.16
C PRO A 618 -27.93 -21.52 -23.78
N GLN A 619 -27.49 -22.15 -22.69
CA GLN A 619 -26.10 -22.11 -22.25
C GLN A 619 -25.19 -22.80 -23.28
N THR A 620 -24.26 -22.07 -23.88
CA THR A 620 -23.03 -22.67 -24.42
C THR A 620 -22.11 -22.98 -23.25
N LEU A 621 -22.26 -24.17 -22.66
CA LEU A 621 -21.36 -24.68 -21.62
C LEU A 621 -19.90 -24.55 -22.11
N PRO A 622 -19.01 -23.88 -21.34
CA PRO A 622 -17.58 -23.92 -21.62
C PRO A 622 -17.09 -25.37 -21.63
N SER A 623 -16.26 -25.74 -22.59
CA SER A 623 -15.68 -27.08 -22.58
C SER A 623 -14.71 -27.21 -21.39
N LEU A 624 -14.94 -28.22 -20.56
CA LEU A 624 -14.15 -28.56 -19.35
C LEU A 624 -12.64 -28.80 -19.63
N ALA A 625 -12.22 -28.85 -20.90
CA ALA A 625 -10.83 -28.90 -21.32
C ALA A 625 -10.10 -27.53 -21.26
N THR A 626 -10.82 -26.42 -21.08
CA THR A 626 -10.24 -25.06 -21.11
C THR A 626 -9.94 -24.52 -19.71
N THR A 627 -8.74 -23.97 -19.51
CA THR A 627 -8.35 -23.30 -18.25
C THR A 627 -9.15 -22.01 -17.97
N ALA A 628 -9.82 -21.46 -18.99
CA ALA A 628 -10.82 -20.40 -18.80
C ALA A 628 -12.07 -20.90 -18.04
N ALA A 629 -12.47 -22.17 -18.20
CA ALA A 629 -13.60 -22.74 -17.45
C ALA A 629 -13.30 -22.88 -15.95
N SER A 630 -12.03 -22.97 -15.54
CA SER A 630 -11.61 -22.91 -14.12
C SER A 630 -11.51 -21.49 -13.54
N ALA A 631 -11.65 -20.45 -14.37
CA ALA A 631 -11.67 -19.04 -13.92
C ALA A 631 -13.09 -18.60 -13.52
N ALA A 632 -14.10 -19.12 -14.23
CA ALA A 632 -15.47 -19.11 -13.77
C ALA A 632 -15.66 -20.21 -12.70
N GLY A 633 -16.31 -19.87 -11.59
CA GLY A 633 -16.48 -20.77 -10.46
C GLY A 633 -16.70 -20.00 -9.17
N GLY A 634 -16.74 -20.71 -8.04
CA GLY A 634 -16.88 -20.10 -6.73
C GLY A 634 -16.58 -21.04 -5.58
N TRP A 635 -16.77 -20.52 -4.37
CA TRP A 635 -16.49 -21.22 -3.13
C TRP A 635 -17.77 -21.83 -2.56
N HIS A 636 -17.86 -23.16 -2.51
CA HIS A 636 -19.01 -23.89 -1.96
C HIS A 636 -18.68 -24.42 -0.56
N LEU A 637 -19.60 -24.22 0.40
CA LEU A 637 -19.46 -24.67 1.78
C LEU A 637 -19.72 -26.19 1.87
N GLU A 638 -18.65 -26.94 2.10
CA GLU A 638 -18.69 -28.38 2.34
C GLU A 638 -18.49 -28.69 3.84
N PRO A 639 -19.08 -29.77 4.37
CA PRO A 639 -18.77 -30.25 5.72
C PRO A 639 -17.28 -30.60 5.87
N PHE A 640 -16.69 -30.53 7.07
CA PHE A 640 -15.30 -30.97 7.26
C PHE A 640 -15.12 -32.48 7.03
N THR A 641 -16.17 -33.28 7.15
CA THR A 641 -16.16 -34.69 6.71
C THR A 641 -16.00 -34.86 5.20
N SER A 642 -16.04 -33.78 4.41
CA SER A 642 -15.56 -33.74 3.03
C SER A 642 -14.03 -33.68 2.92
N GLN A 643 -13.29 -33.37 4.00
CA GLN A 643 -11.83 -33.51 4.12
C GLN A 643 -11.43 -34.82 4.78
N ALA A 644 -12.25 -35.35 5.69
CA ALA A 644 -12.01 -36.65 6.33
C ALA A 644 -11.65 -37.69 5.27
N GLY A 645 -10.36 -38.05 5.21
CA GLY A 645 -9.80 -38.73 4.06
C GLY A 645 -10.45 -40.10 3.84
N PRO A 646 -10.43 -40.61 2.59
CA PRO A 646 -11.17 -41.80 2.20
C PRO A 646 -11.02 -42.97 3.18
N PRO A 647 -12.09 -43.77 3.42
CA PRO A 647 -12.01 -45.00 4.19
C PRO A 647 -10.83 -45.87 3.72
N ALA A 648 -10.11 -46.51 4.63
CA ALA A 648 -8.86 -47.19 4.30
C ALA A 648 -9.04 -48.22 3.15
N GLY A 649 -8.55 -47.86 1.95
CA GLY A 649 -8.70 -48.63 0.72
C GLY A 649 -9.45 -47.92 -0.42
N ASP A 650 -10.19 -46.83 -0.15
CA ASP A 650 -10.82 -46.02 -1.19
C ASP A 650 -9.79 -45.08 -1.87
N THR A 651 -9.42 -45.41 -3.11
CA THR A 651 -8.53 -44.60 -3.96
C THR A 651 -9.29 -43.71 -4.95
N SER A 652 -10.62 -43.73 -4.92
CA SER A 652 -11.46 -43.10 -5.95
C SER A 652 -11.59 -41.58 -5.80
N THR A 653 -11.59 -41.03 -4.57
CA THR A 653 -11.57 -39.58 -4.35
C THR A 653 -10.35 -39.14 -3.53
N ARG A 654 -9.31 -38.69 -4.24
CA ARG A 654 -8.17 -37.96 -3.66
C ARG A 654 -8.67 -36.64 -3.08
N ARG A 655 -8.12 -36.24 -1.93
CA ARG A 655 -8.33 -34.92 -1.33
C ARG A 655 -7.07 -34.50 -0.59
N TYR A 656 -6.62 -33.28 -0.82
CA TYR A 656 -5.64 -32.64 0.04
C TYR A 656 -6.26 -32.29 1.41
N THR A 657 -5.55 -32.66 2.49
CA THR A 657 -5.69 -32.05 3.82
C THR A 657 -4.30 -31.71 4.39
N PRO A 658 -4.11 -30.57 5.08
CA PRO A 658 -2.79 -30.15 5.56
C PRO A 658 -2.27 -30.98 6.74
N GLU A 659 -3.14 -31.53 7.59
CA GLU A 659 -2.78 -32.28 8.80
C GLU A 659 -1.99 -33.56 8.50
N ARG A 660 -2.16 -34.10 7.29
CA ARG A 660 -1.46 -35.29 6.79
C ARG A 660 -0.05 -34.99 6.28
N CYS A 661 0.36 -33.72 6.24
CA CYS A 661 1.68 -33.26 5.79
C CYS A 661 2.40 -32.34 6.79
N PRO A 662 2.57 -32.73 8.07
CA PRO A 662 3.20 -31.87 9.09
C PRO A 662 4.68 -31.56 8.79
N SER A 663 5.32 -32.30 7.88
CA SER A 663 6.68 -32.01 7.38
C SER A 663 6.73 -30.91 6.32
N ARG A 664 5.60 -30.58 5.67
CA ARG A 664 5.49 -29.53 4.63
C ARG A 664 4.95 -28.21 5.19
N PHE A 665 4.37 -28.18 6.40
CA PHE A 665 3.73 -27.00 7.00
C PHE A 665 4.14 -26.78 8.46
N ASP A 666 4.74 -25.62 8.76
CA ASP A 666 5.11 -25.25 10.14
C ASP A 666 3.85 -24.98 10.99
N VAL A 667 3.69 -25.78 12.05
CA VAL A 667 2.50 -25.77 12.91
C VAL A 667 2.35 -24.45 13.69
N GLN A 668 3.45 -23.75 14.00
CA GLN A 668 3.38 -22.47 14.69
C GLN A 668 2.95 -21.36 13.73
N TYR A 669 3.55 -21.30 12.53
CA TYR A 669 3.23 -20.33 11.48
C TYR A 669 1.75 -20.37 11.09
N TRP A 670 1.20 -21.58 10.94
CA TRP A 670 -0.17 -21.79 10.44
C TRP A 670 -1.24 -21.88 11.53
N SER A 671 -0.87 -21.82 12.81
CA SER A 671 -1.80 -21.91 13.96
C SER A 671 -2.98 -20.92 13.91
N VAL A 672 -2.77 -19.74 13.30
CA VAL A 672 -3.79 -18.69 13.09
C VAL A 672 -4.92 -19.08 12.13
N CYS A 673 -4.70 -20.08 11.27
CA CYS A 673 -5.69 -20.52 10.27
C CYS A 673 -6.89 -21.28 10.86
N GLY A 674 -6.89 -21.55 12.17
CA GLY A 674 -7.86 -22.38 12.86
C GLY A 674 -7.37 -23.82 13.03
N SER A 675 -7.90 -24.51 14.04
CA SER A 675 -7.68 -25.94 14.25
C SER A 675 -8.65 -26.79 13.42
N THR A 676 -8.34 -28.07 13.27
CA THR A 676 -9.26 -29.08 12.71
C THR A 676 -10.66 -29.03 13.35
N ALA A 677 -10.75 -28.79 14.67
CA ALA A 677 -12.03 -28.70 15.37
C ALA A 677 -12.82 -27.41 15.05
N ASP A 678 -12.14 -26.28 14.82
CA ASP A 678 -12.79 -25.04 14.37
C ASP A 678 -13.33 -25.21 12.95
N LEU A 679 -12.57 -25.88 12.08
CA LEU A 679 -12.98 -26.20 10.71
C LEU A 679 -14.09 -27.27 10.66
N GLU A 680 -14.14 -28.19 11.62
CA GLU A 680 -15.27 -29.12 11.84
C GLU A 680 -16.57 -28.40 12.22
N ALA A 681 -16.48 -27.32 13.01
CA ALA A 681 -17.63 -26.53 13.43
C ALA A 681 -18.09 -25.48 12.40
N GLU A 682 -17.15 -24.76 11.76
CA GLU A 682 -17.44 -23.72 10.76
C GLU A 682 -17.74 -24.31 9.36
N GLY A 683 -17.28 -25.53 9.07
CA GLY A 683 -17.24 -26.09 7.72
C GLY A 683 -16.15 -25.48 6.84
N ILE A 684 -15.95 -26.02 5.64
CA ILE A 684 -14.90 -25.56 4.72
C ILE A 684 -15.48 -25.19 3.37
N TYR A 685 -15.30 -23.93 2.99
CA TYR A 685 -15.44 -23.49 1.61
C TYR A 685 -14.36 -24.14 0.72
N ARG A 686 -14.78 -24.86 -0.33
CA ARG A 686 -13.97 -25.47 -1.40
C ARG A 686 -14.21 -24.77 -2.74
N TRP A 687 -13.22 -24.69 -3.62
CA TRP A 687 -13.40 -24.09 -4.96
C TRP A 687 -14.02 -25.09 -5.95
N THR A 688 -15.15 -24.73 -6.54
CA THR A 688 -15.86 -25.49 -7.57
C THR A 688 -15.87 -24.68 -8.87
N PRO A 689 -15.22 -25.17 -9.95
CA PRO A 689 -15.31 -24.57 -11.28
C PRO A 689 -16.72 -24.59 -11.87
N ALA A 690 -17.03 -23.59 -12.70
CA ALA A 690 -18.32 -23.45 -13.35
C ALA A 690 -18.68 -24.69 -14.19
N GLY A 691 -19.94 -25.10 -14.13
CA GLY A 691 -20.43 -26.31 -14.80
C GLY A 691 -19.98 -27.66 -14.21
N THR A 692 -19.36 -27.70 -13.02
CA THR A 692 -19.16 -28.95 -12.26
C THR A 692 -20.17 -29.07 -11.12
N THR A 693 -20.66 -30.29 -10.85
CA THR A 693 -21.69 -30.54 -9.82
C THR A 693 -21.15 -30.47 -8.40
N SER A 694 -19.87 -30.73 -8.21
CA SER A 694 -19.14 -30.56 -6.95
C SER A 694 -17.63 -30.49 -7.22
N TYR A 695 -16.88 -29.94 -6.26
CA TYR A 695 -15.42 -30.03 -6.22
C TYR A 695 -14.90 -31.48 -6.36
N ARG A 696 -15.67 -32.49 -5.90
CA ARG A 696 -15.32 -33.92 -6.02
C ARG A 696 -15.23 -34.40 -7.47
N ASP A 697 -16.03 -33.83 -8.36
CA ASP A 697 -16.10 -34.18 -9.78
C ASP A 697 -14.98 -33.52 -10.59
N PHE A 698 -14.33 -32.51 -10.01
CA PHE A 698 -13.24 -31.75 -10.61
C PHE A 698 -11.84 -32.25 -10.20
N VAL A 699 -11.63 -32.67 -8.95
CA VAL A 699 -10.32 -33.19 -8.51
C VAL A 699 -9.94 -34.50 -9.21
N LEU A 700 -8.64 -34.77 -9.35
CA LEU A 700 -8.14 -36.02 -9.93
C LEU A 700 -7.96 -37.09 -8.86
N SER A 701 -8.47 -38.29 -9.11
CA SER A 701 -8.28 -39.48 -8.28
C SER A 701 -6.81 -39.93 -8.20
N ALA A 702 -6.46 -40.72 -7.20
CA ALA A 702 -5.10 -41.25 -7.05
C ALA A 702 -4.60 -42.04 -8.28
N PRO A 703 -5.42 -42.90 -8.93
CA PRO A 703 -5.06 -43.55 -10.19
C PRO A 703 -4.80 -42.58 -11.36
N GLU A 704 -5.66 -41.58 -11.59
CA GLU A 704 -5.46 -40.60 -12.68
C GLU A 704 -4.14 -39.82 -12.51
N VAL A 705 -3.80 -39.49 -11.27
CA VAL A 705 -2.55 -38.80 -10.92
C VAL A 705 -1.35 -39.71 -11.12
N SER A 706 -1.45 -40.98 -10.73
CA SER A 706 -0.42 -41.99 -10.99
C SER A 706 -0.14 -42.12 -12.49
N LEU A 707 -1.19 -42.17 -13.30
CA LEU A 707 -1.12 -42.26 -14.77
C LEU A 707 -0.57 -40.99 -15.43
N CYS A 708 -0.85 -39.82 -14.85
CA CYS A 708 -0.29 -38.54 -15.29
C CYS A 708 1.23 -38.43 -15.04
N LEU A 709 1.68 -38.90 -13.87
CA LEU A 709 3.06 -38.72 -13.40
C LEU A 709 4.03 -39.80 -13.91
N LEU A 710 3.52 -40.98 -14.28
CA LEU A 710 4.31 -42.12 -14.74
C LEU A 710 3.93 -42.52 -16.16
N ARG A 711 4.73 -42.07 -17.14
CA ARG A 711 4.53 -42.30 -18.57
C ARG A 711 5.25 -43.56 -19.08
N GLY A 712 4.74 -44.10 -20.19
CA GLY A 712 5.35 -45.21 -20.93
C GLY A 712 4.86 -46.62 -20.52
N GLU A 713 5.01 -47.58 -21.44
CA GLU A 713 4.77 -49.01 -21.20
C GLU A 713 6.11 -49.71 -20.90
N GLY A 714 6.33 -50.09 -19.64
CA GLY A 714 7.53 -50.80 -19.20
C GLY A 714 8.02 -50.33 -17.82
N GLU A 715 9.17 -50.85 -17.40
CA GLU A 715 9.92 -50.37 -16.23
C GLU A 715 11.40 -50.13 -16.63
N PRO A 716 12.05 -49.03 -16.21
CA PRO A 716 11.47 -47.93 -15.41
C PRO A 716 10.56 -47.02 -16.23
N LYS A 717 9.45 -46.56 -15.63
CA LYS A 717 8.58 -45.55 -16.23
C LYS A 717 9.23 -44.17 -16.25
N GLU A 718 8.88 -43.37 -17.26
CA GLU A 718 9.29 -41.97 -17.35
C GLU A 718 8.52 -41.12 -16.34
N LYS A 719 9.23 -40.29 -15.58
CA LYS A 719 8.66 -39.44 -14.52
C LYS A 719 8.39 -38.03 -15.04
N LEU A 720 7.15 -37.56 -14.93
CA LEU A 720 6.80 -36.17 -15.21
C LEU A 720 7.54 -35.22 -14.25
N ARG A 721 8.32 -34.28 -14.79
CA ARG A 721 9.04 -33.24 -14.05
C ARG A 721 8.25 -31.93 -14.02
N ILE A 722 7.90 -31.47 -12.82
CA ILE A 722 7.13 -30.25 -12.56
C ILE A 722 8.03 -29.24 -11.82
N LEU A 723 8.29 -28.09 -12.43
CA LEU A 723 9.09 -27.02 -11.82
C LEU A 723 8.21 -25.82 -11.47
N VAL A 724 8.07 -25.52 -10.18
CA VAL A 724 7.39 -24.31 -9.72
C VAL A 724 8.42 -23.18 -9.67
N VAL A 725 8.17 -22.10 -10.41
CA VAL A 725 9.07 -20.94 -10.52
C VAL A 725 8.31 -19.69 -10.09
N GLY A 726 8.79 -18.98 -9.09
CA GLY A 726 8.12 -17.78 -8.58
C GLY A 726 8.66 -17.33 -7.23
N ASP A 727 7.94 -16.43 -6.57
CA ASP A 727 8.35 -15.88 -5.27
C ASP A 727 7.88 -16.71 -4.05
N SER A 728 7.91 -16.12 -2.86
CA SER A 728 7.47 -16.78 -1.61
C SER A 728 6.02 -17.28 -1.68
N VAL A 729 5.13 -16.59 -2.39
CA VAL A 729 3.72 -17.00 -2.55
C VAL A 729 3.61 -18.21 -3.48
N ALA A 730 4.45 -18.29 -4.51
CA ALA A 730 4.55 -19.48 -5.36
C ALA A 730 5.17 -20.68 -4.63
N SER A 731 6.08 -20.44 -3.67
CA SER A 731 6.68 -21.51 -2.84
C SER A 731 5.63 -22.29 -2.04
N HIS A 732 4.53 -21.64 -1.63
CA HIS A 732 3.43 -22.32 -0.94
C HIS A 732 2.65 -23.23 -1.87
N THR A 733 2.50 -22.87 -3.15
CA THR A 733 1.95 -23.75 -4.19
C THR A 733 2.86 -24.95 -4.46
N TYR A 734 4.19 -24.81 -4.35
CA TYR A 734 5.12 -25.96 -4.33
C TYR A 734 4.90 -26.86 -3.10
N MET A 735 4.79 -26.29 -1.89
CA MET A 735 4.59 -27.05 -0.65
C MET A 735 3.27 -27.84 -0.66
N THR A 736 2.18 -27.24 -1.16
CA THR A 736 0.90 -27.94 -1.30
C THR A 736 0.90 -28.98 -2.42
N LEU A 737 1.52 -28.71 -3.58
CA LEU A 737 1.71 -29.73 -4.63
C LEU A 737 2.51 -30.94 -4.11
N GLY A 738 3.59 -30.70 -3.35
CA GLY A 738 4.42 -31.76 -2.76
C GLY A 738 3.62 -32.62 -1.79
N CYS A 739 2.98 -32.00 -0.80
CA CYS A 739 2.06 -32.67 0.13
C CYS A 739 0.95 -33.46 -0.57
N LEU A 740 0.36 -32.86 -1.62
CA LEU A 740 -0.69 -33.47 -2.43
C LEU A 740 -0.19 -34.72 -3.16
N LEU A 741 1.06 -34.76 -3.64
CA LEU A 741 1.68 -35.98 -4.17
C LEU A 741 1.95 -37.01 -3.07
N ASP A 742 2.60 -36.60 -1.97
CA ASP A 742 2.96 -37.45 -0.83
C ASP A 742 1.74 -38.19 -0.23
N GLN A 743 0.52 -37.64 -0.38
CA GLN A 743 -0.73 -38.27 0.07
C GLN A 743 -1.45 -39.17 -0.96
N ALA A 744 -1.10 -39.09 -2.25
CA ALA A 744 -1.92 -39.69 -3.31
C ALA A 744 -1.43 -41.06 -3.78
N VAL A 745 -0.11 -41.25 -3.83
CA VAL A 745 0.50 -42.46 -4.40
C VAL A 745 1.60 -42.92 -3.44
N PRO A 746 1.35 -43.94 -2.60
CA PRO A 746 2.26 -44.31 -1.50
C PRO A 746 3.71 -44.61 -1.91
N ASP A 747 3.92 -45.04 -3.15
CA ASP A 747 5.23 -45.40 -3.70
C ASP A 747 5.90 -44.27 -4.51
N LEU A 748 5.26 -43.09 -4.65
CA LEU A 748 5.88 -41.91 -5.27
C LEU A 748 6.47 -40.98 -4.21
N ARG A 749 7.71 -40.54 -4.46
CA ARG A 749 8.32 -39.44 -3.72
C ARG A 749 8.02 -38.13 -4.44
N ALA A 750 7.42 -37.15 -3.76
CA ALA A 750 7.11 -35.88 -4.41
C ALA A 750 8.36 -35.15 -4.96
N ASP A 751 9.51 -35.29 -4.29
CA ASP A 751 10.76 -34.60 -4.67
C ASP A 751 11.39 -35.16 -5.98
N ASP A 752 10.93 -36.33 -6.45
CA ASP A 752 11.28 -36.87 -7.77
C ASP A 752 10.47 -36.20 -8.89
N HIS A 753 9.34 -35.58 -8.57
CA HIS A 753 8.34 -35.05 -9.51
C HIS A 753 8.16 -33.53 -9.44
N VAL A 754 8.33 -32.89 -8.28
CA VAL A 754 8.12 -31.45 -8.09
C VAL A 754 9.34 -30.79 -7.47
N ARG A 755 9.79 -29.68 -8.07
CA ARG A 755 10.88 -28.83 -7.56
C ARG A 755 10.45 -27.36 -7.52
N PHE A 756 11.17 -26.55 -6.75
CA PHE A 756 10.95 -25.11 -6.65
C PHE A 756 12.20 -24.32 -7.03
N ARG A 757 12.00 -23.18 -7.70
CA ARG A 757 13.02 -22.14 -7.94
C ARG A 757 12.44 -20.80 -7.49
N SER A 758 13.19 -20.12 -6.61
CA SER A 758 12.87 -18.72 -6.29
C SER A 758 13.15 -17.85 -7.52
N PHE A 759 12.20 -16.96 -7.81
CA PHE A 759 12.26 -15.93 -8.84
C PHE A 759 11.89 -14.56 -8.22
N GLN A 760 12.29 -14.35 -6.97
CA GLN A 760 11.94 -13.18 -6.16
C GLN A 760 12.79 -11.95 -6.50
N TYR A 761 14.10 -12.13 -6.70
CA TYR A 761 15.06 -11.03 -6.89
C TYR A 761 15.49 -10.90 -8.35
N GLU A 762 15.40 -11.99 -9.10
CA GLU A 762 15.42 -12.06 -10.57
C GLU A 762 14.36 -11.14 -11.19
N MET A 763 13.31 -10.80 -10.44
CA MET A 763 12.29 -9.83 -10.80
C MET A 763 12.88 -8.42 -11.07
N PHE A 764 13.97 -8.02 -10.39
CA PHE A 764 14.68 -6.78 -10.73
C PHE A 764 15.25 -6.83 -12.13
N ASP A 765 15.83 -7.97 -12.52
CA ASP A 765 16.40 -8.16 -13.86
C ASP A 765 15.32 -8.38 -14.93
N LEU A 766 14.14 -8.91 -14.57
CA LEU A 766 12.96 -8.93 -15.44
C LEU A 766 12.53 -7.49 -15.78
N VAL A 767 12.20 -6.70 -14.77
CA VAL A 767 11.65 -5.33 -14.94
C VAL A 767 12.69 -4.39 -15.57
N ASN A 768 13.97 -4.54 -15.24
CA ASN A 768 15.06 -3.79 -15.87
C ASN A 768 15.44 -4.31 -17.28
N SER A 769 14.77 -5.35 -17.79
CA SER A 769 15.02 -5.92 -19.14
C SER A 769 16.43 -6.51 -19.31
N ASN A 770 17.02 -7.02 -18.22
CA ASN A 770 18.36 -7.62 -18.17
C ASN A 770 18.35 -9.14 -18.44
N LEU A 771 17.30 -9.87 -18.04
CA LEU A 771 17.23 -11.33 -18.21
C LEU A 771 17.27 -11.73 -19.69
N THR A 772 18.15 -12.67 -20.02
CA THR A 772 18.31 -13.26 -21.36
C THR A 772 17.65 -14.63 -21.46
N GLU A 773 17.60 -15.19 -22.67
CA GLU A 773 17.14 -16.57 -22.89
C GLU A 773 18.00 -17.61 -22.12
N SER A 774 19.30 -17.36 -21.94
CA SER A 774 20.18 -18.26 -21.17
C SER A 774 19.86 -18.21 -19.68
N ASP A 775 19.58 -17.03 -19.12
CA ASP A 775 19.16 -16.92 -17.72
C ASP A 775 17.84 -17.68 -17.50
N TRP A 776 16.89 -17.59 -18.43
CA TRP A 776 15.65 -18.37 -18.39
C TRP A 776 15.86 -19.88 -18.50
N LEU A 777 16.81 -20.34 -19.33
CA LEU A 777 17.20 -21.76 -19.39
C LEU A 777 17.83 -22.23 -18.07
N GLN A 778 18.70 -21.43 -17.45
CA GLN A 778 19.30 -21.74 -16.14
C GLN A 778 18.27 -21.76 -15.00
N ILE A 779 17.30 -20.83 -15.01
CA ILE A 779 16.18 -20.82 -14.06
C ILE A 779 15.29 -22.06 -14.25
N PHE A 780 15.10 -22.52 -15.50
CA PHE A 780 14.29 -23.70 -15.82
C PHE A 780 15.04 -25.03 -15.74
N ALA A 781 16.36 -25.06 -15.58
CA ALA A 781 17.13 -26.29 -15.46
C ALA A 781 16.59 -27.17 -14.32
N TRP A 782 16.38 -28.46 -14.58
CA TRP A 782 15.85 -29.41 -13.60
C TRP A 782 16.91 -29.83 -12.57
N SER A 783 18.15 -30.03 -13.02
CA SER A 783 19.30 -30.37 -12.18
C SER A 783 19.75 -29.19 -11.31
N ALA A 784 20.44 -29.45 -10.20
CA ALA A 784 20.89 -28.40 -9.28
C ALA A 784 22.23 -27.76 -9.70
N ASP A 785 23.01 -28.45 -10.54
CA ASP A 785 24.38 -28.08 -10.87
C ASP A 785 24.44 -27.44 -12.25
N GLY A 786 24.67 -26.12 -12.30
CA GLY A 786 24.83 -25.33 -13.53
C GLY A 786 26.11 -25.68 -14.31
N GLN A 787 26.16 -26.89 -14.87
CA GLN A 787 27.27 -27.47 -15.63
C GLN A 787 26.84 -28.00 -17.00
N ARG A 788 25.57 -27.83 -17.37
CA ARG A 788 25.01 -28.15 -18.69
C ARG A 788 24.12 -27.00 -19.17
N GLU A 789 24.40 -26.51 -20.37
CA GLU A 789 23.51 -25.64 -21.15
C GLU A 789 22.72 -26.47 -22.19
N ASP A 790 22.58 -27.78 -21.92
CA ASP A 790 21.91 -28.76 -22.79
C ASP A 790 20.38 -28.68 -22.63
N ALA A 791 19.64 -28.64 -23.74
CA ALA A 791 18.18 -28.51 -23.73
C ALA A 791 17.45 -29.71 -23.06
N ASP A 792 18.12 -30.85 -22.93
CA ASP A 792 17.61 -32.10 -22.35
C ASP A 792 17.24 -31.98 -20.85
N ASP A 793 17.84 -31.04 -20.11
CA ASP A 793 17.58 -30.86 -18.67
C ASP A 793 16.37 -29.97 -18.36
N LEU A 794 15.58 -29.58 -19.36
CA LEU A 794 14.31 -28.87 -19.15
C LEU A 794 13.23 -29.81 -18.58
N PRO A 795 12.38 -29.36 -17.63
CA PRO A 795 11.24 -30.11 -17.11
C PRO A 795 10.11 -30.25 -18.13
N ASP A 796 9.19 -31.17 -17.89
CA ASP A 796 7.97 -31.34 -18.69
C ASP A 796 7.00 -30.16 -18.54
N VAL A 797 6.85 -29.66 -17.30
CA VAL A 797 5.92 -28.57 -16.98
C VAL A 797 6.56 -27.55 -16.04
N VAL A 798 6.56 -26.28 -16.43
CA VAL A 798 6.84 -25.16 -15.53
C VAL A 798 5.52 -24.54 -15.07
N VAL A 799 5.33 -24.39 -13.76
CA VAL A 799 4.30 -23.55 -13.16
C VAL A 799 4.94 -22.21 -12.80
N LEU A 800 4.78 -21.21 -13.66
CA LEU A 800 5.44 -19.91 -13.54
C LEU A 800 4.51 -18.89 -12.87
N ASN A 801 4.95 -18.24 -11.80
CA ASN A 801 4.36 -17.02 -11.29
C ASN A 801 5.33 -15.84 -11.45
N VAL A 802 4.85 -14.75 -12.06
CA VAL A 802 5.61 -13.51 -12.27
C VAL A 802 5.36 -12.44 -11.18
N GLY A 803 4.94 -12.90 -10.00
CA GLY A 803 5.25 -12.26 -8.73
C GLY A 803 4.17 -11.39 -8.10
N LEU A 804 4.05 -11.51 -6.77
CA LEU A 804 3.62 -10.44 -5.87
C LEU A 804 4.74 -9.41 -5.71
N TRP A 805 6.00 -9.85 -5.75
CA TRP A 805 7.14 -8.96 -5.51
C TRP A 805 7.31 -7.83 -6.52
N ALA A 806 6.90 -8.02 -7.78
CA ALA A 806 6.91 -6.92 -8.75
C ALA A 806 5.93 -5.79 -8.35
N THR A 807 4.81 -6.14 -7.70
CA THR A 807 3.78 -5.16 -7.35
C THR A 807 4.23 -4.19 -6.26
N THR A 808 5.23 -4.53 -5.44
CA THR A 808 5.66 -3.65 -4.33
C THR A 808 6.58 -2.51 -4.76
N TRP A 809 7.22 -2.59 -5.93
CA TRP A 809 8.22 -1.59 -6.38
C TRP A 809 8.32 -1.31 -7.89
N ALA A 810 7.78 -2.14 -8.79
CA ALA A 810 7.95 -1.94 -10.22
C ALA A 810 6.94 -0.92 -10.80
N SER A 811 7.35 -0.15 -11.81
CA SER A 811 6.39 0.53 -12.67
C SER A 811 5.65 -0.48 -13.55
N LEU A 812 4.37 -0.24 -13.86
CA LEU A 812 3.65 -1.10 -14.81
C LEU A 812 4.28 -1.05 -16.21
N ALA A 813 4.88 0.09 -16.60
CA ALA A 813 5.54 0.26 -17.88
C ALA A 813 6.81 -0.61 -18.01
N SER A 814 7.68 -0.61 -17.00
CA SER A 814 8.89 -1.44 -17.00
C SER A 814 8.55 -2.93 -16.80
N TYR A 815 7.52 -3.24 -16.00
CA TYR A 815 7.02 -4.61 -15.87
C TYR A 815 6.43 -5.13 -17.19
N GLU A 816 5.62 -4.34 -17.92
CA GLU A 816 5.15 -4.73 -19.27
C GLU A 816 6.31 -4.90 -20.26
N LEU A 817 7.32 -4.02 -20.24
CA LEU A 817 8.49 -4.12 -21.11
C LEU A 817 9.30 -5.39 -20.83
N GLY A 818 9.63 -5.65 -19.56
CA GLY A 818 10.34 -6.85 -19.11
C GLY A 818 9.58 -8.15 -19.42
N LEU A 819 8.27 -8.16 -19.19
CA LEU A 819 7.40 -9.28 -19.55
C LEU A 819 7.35 -9.53 -21.05
N ARG A 820 7.41 -8.50 -21.91
CA ARG A 820 7.44 -8.69 -23.38
C ARG A 820 8.72 -9.36 -23.84
N LEU A 821 9.87 -9.03 -23.21
CA LEU A 821 11.12 -9.74 -23.48
C LEU A 821 11.03 -11.20 -23.02
N THR A 822 10.62 -11.39 -21.76
CA THR A 822 10.36 -12.71 -21.16
C THR A 822 9.43 -13.56 -22.04
N ALA A 823 8.28 -13.04 -22.47
CA ALA A 823 7.32 -13.75 -23.30
C ALA A 823 7.94 -14.29 -24.60
N ARG A 824 8.82 -13.51 -25.25
CA ARG A 824 9.54 -13.97 -26.46
C ARG A 824 10.55 -15.09 -26.15
N TYR A 825 11.30 -14.97 -25.05
CA TYR A 825 12.23 -16.02 -24.61
C TYR A 825 11.49 -17.31 -24.21
N LEU A 826 10.42 -17.21 -23.41
CA LEU A 826 9.59 -18.36 -23.03
C LEU A 826 8.97 -19.06 -24.25
N ARG A 827 8.45 -18.30 -25.22
CA ARG A 827 7.92 -18.83 -26.50
C ARG A 827 9.01 -19.52 -27.32
N SER A 828 10.23 -18.98 -27.34
CA SER A 828 11.40 -19.58 -28.02
C SER A 828 11.81 -20.91 -27.39
N ILE A 829 11.93 -20.96 -26.05
CA ILE A 829 12.30 -22.18 -25.30
C ILE A 829 11.24 -23.29 -25.51
N VAL A 830 9.95 -22.96 -25.43
CA VAL A 830 8.85 -23.92 -25.70
C VAL A 830 8.88 -24.41 -27.14
N ALA A 831 9.11 -23.54 -28.12
CA ALA A 831 9.20 -23.93 -29.53
C ALA A 831 10.38 -24.88 -29.80
N ARG A 832 11.55 -24.58 -29.21
CA ARG A 832 12.77 -25.39 -29.34
C ARG A 832 12.60 -26.77 -28.71
N SER A 833 12.11 -26.82 -27.47
CA SER A 833 11.83 -28.07 -26.76
C SER A 833 10.83 -28.98 -27.50
N ARG A 834 9.86 -28.41 -28.22
CA ARG A 834 8.91 -29.16 -29.09
C ARG A 834 9.53 -29.70 -30.38
N SER A 835 10.67 -29.16 -30.84
CA SER A 835 11.42 -29.74 -31.98
C SER A 835 12.42 -30.82 -31.53
N GLU A 836 12.71 -30.91 -30.24
CA GLU A 836 13.75 -31.78 -29.66
C GLU A 836 13.15 -32.94 -28.83
N GLY A 837 11.90 -32.83 -28.37
CA GLY A 837 11.19 -33.86 -27.60
C GLY A 837 9.69 -33.59 -27.44
N PRO A 838 9.02 -34.14 -26.39
CA PRO A 838 7.58 -33.95 -26.17
C PRO A 838 7.17 -32.50 -25.85
N GLY A 839 8.14 -31.62 -25.57
CA GLY A 839 7.95 -30.18 -25.45
C GLY A 839 7.53 -29.69 -24.08
N LEU A 840 8.37 -28.85 -23.49
CA LEU A 840 8.07 -28.07 -22.28
C LEU A 840 6.70 -27.36 -22.41
N ARG A 841 5.85 -27.53 -21.38
CA ARG A 841 4.64 -26.73 -21.17
C ARG A 841 4.89 -25.69 -20.08
N ILE A 842 4.43 -24.45 -20.29
CA ILE A 842 4.49 -23.38 -19.30
C ILE A 842 3.07 -23.00 -18.91
N ILE A 843 2.71 -23.17 -17.65
CA ILE A 843 1.45 -22.73 -17.05
C ILE A 843 1.74 -21.46 -16.25
N TRP A 844 1.29 -20.31 -16.74
CA TRP A 844 1.35 -19.07 -15.97
C TRP A 844 0.25 -19.06 -14.90
N ARG A 845 0.67 -19.08 -13.63
CA ARG A 845 -0.16 -18.91 -12.43
C ARG A 845 -0.20 -17.44 -12.05
N GLU A 846 -1.40 -16.86 -12.07
CA GLU A 846 -1.65 -15.50 -11.57
C GLU A 846 -1.09 -15.30 -10.17
N THR A 847 -0.72 -14.06 -9.86
CA THR A 847 -0.43 -13.65 -8.49
C THR A 847 -1.74 -13.62 -7.71
N THR A 848 -1.77 -14.30 -6.56
CA THR A 848 -2.99 -14.51 -5.75
C THR A 848 -3.39 -13.24 -5.01
N ALA A 849 -4.66 -13.19 -4.59
CA ALA A 849 -5.15 -12.12 -3.75
C ALA A 849 -4.47 -12.09 -2.37
N VAL A 850 -4.52 -10.91 -1.75
CA VAL A 850 -3.94 -10.56 -0.45
C VAL A 850 -5.08 -10.40 0.58
N SER A 851 -4.94 -11.03 1.74
CA SER A 851 -5.92 -11.02 2.83
C SER A 851 -5.43 -10.14 3.99
N PRO A 852 -5.68 -8.82 4.02
CA PRO A 852 -5.24 -7.99 5.15
C PRO A 852 -5.92 -8.43 6.45
N GLN A 853 -5.15 -8.84 7.47
CA GLN A 853 -5.73 -9.26 8.76
C GLN A 853 -6.52 -8.13 9.45
N GLU A 854 -7.45 -8.47 10.35
CA GLU A 854 -8.09 -7.47 11.20
C GLU A 854 -7.05 -6.72 12.04
N GLY A 855 -7.14 -5.38 12.07
CA GLY A 855 -6.14 -4.51 12.69
C GLY A 855 -4.91 -4.18 11.83
N GLN A 856 -4.66 -4.90 10.73
CA GLN A 856 -3.65 -4.50 9.72
C GLN A 856 -4.21 -3.43 8.76
N ASP A 857 -3.30 -2.64 8.18
CA ASP A 857 -3.63 -1.63 7.17
C ASP A 857 -4.11 -2.27 5.84
N PRO A 858 -5.28 -1.84 5.31
CA PRO A 858 -5.75 -2.24 3.98
C PRO A 858 -5.44 -1.21 2.87
N LEU A 859 -4.87 -0.05 3.18
CA LEU A 859 -4.73 1.08 2.24
C LEU A 859 -3.45 1.02 1.40
N TYR A 860 -2.45 0.22 1.78
CA TYR A 860 -1.49 -0.30 0.79
C TYR A 860 -2.20 -1.32 -0.13
N GLN A 861 -2.58 -0.87 -1.34
CA GLN A 861 -3.51 -1.58 -2.23
C GLN A 861 -2.87 -2.72 -3.02
N ILE A 862 -2.43 -3.76 -2.32
CA ILE A 862 -1.80 -4.89 -3.00
C ILE A 862 -2.80 -5.56 -3.96
N ASN A 863 -4.09 -5.69 -3.60
CA ASN A 863 -5.09 -6.32 -4.48
C ASN A 863 -5.35 -5.57 -5.80
N PRO A 864 -5.85 -4.31 -5.84
CA PRO A 864 -6.03 -3.56 -7.10
C PRO A 864 -4.78 -3.46 -7.97
N ARG A 865 -3.59 -3.57 -7.35
CA ARG A 865 -2.31 -3.51 -8.04
C ARG A 865 -1.82 -4.87 -8.55
N VAL A 866 -2.01 -5.94 -7.80
CA VAL A 866 -1.89 -7.33 -8.26
C VAL A 866 -2.82 -7.58 -9.45
N GLU A 867 -4.03 -7.05 -9.40
CA GLU A 867 -5.00 -7.13 -10.50
C GLU A 867 -4.49 -6.44 -11.77
N ALA A 868 -3.98 -5.21 -11.66
CA ALA A 868 -3.37 -4.51 -12.80
C ALA A 868 -2.11 -5.21 -13.34
N PHE A 869 -1.29 -5.81 -12.47
CA PHE A 869 -0.12 -6.61 -12.87
C PHE A 869 -0.52 -7.94 -13.53
N ASN A 870 -1.56 -8.61 -13.03
CA ASN A 870 -2.11 -9.83 -13.63
C ASN A 870 -2.72 -9.53 -15.01
N GLU A 871 -3.47 -8.45 -15.19
CA GLU A 871 -4.01 -8.07 -16.51
C GLU A 871 -2.89 -7.71 -17.52
N VAL A 872 -1.81 -7.06 -17.08
CA VAL A 872 -0.62 -6.86 -17.94
C VAL A 872 0.05 -8.19 -18.29
N ALA A 873 0.22 -9.11 -17.32
CA ALA A 873 0.78 -10.43 -17.57
C ALA A 873 -0.08 -11.27 -18.54
N LYS A 874 -1.39 -11.30 -18.32
CA LYS A 874 -2.41 -11.94 -19.18
C LYS A 874 -2.35 -11.42 -20.61
N LYS A 875 -2.36 -10.09 -20.77
CA LYS A 875 -2.22 -9.38 -22.05
C LYS A 875 -0.91 -9.73 -22.79
N VAL A 876 0.21 -9.86 -22.07
CA VAL A 876 1.53 -10.05 -22.69
C VAL A 876 1.86 -11.52 -22.95
N LEU A 877 1.60 -12.41 -21.99
CA LEU A 877 1.95 -13.83 -22.05
C LEU A 877 0.99 -14.62 -22.96
N LEU A 878 -0.29 -14.25 -23.02
CA LEU A 878 -1.32 -15.03 -23.72
C LEU A 878 -1.70 -14.53 -25.13
N ASP A 879 -1.41 -13.27 -25.50
CA ASP A 879 -1.65 -12.74 -26.87
C ASP A 879 -0.37 -12.74 -27.72
N PRO A 880 -0.15 -13.74 -28.61
CA PRO A 880 1.03 -13.78 -29.48
C PRO A 880 0.94 -12.80 -30.67
N ARG A 881 -0.21 -12.17 -30.95
CA ARG A 881 -0.42 -11.41 -32.20
C ARG A 881 0.14 -9.99 -32.13
N ARG A 882 0.30 -9.44 -30.93
CA ARG A 882 0.77 -8.05 -30.71
C ARG A 882 2.28 -7.84 -30.91
N ASP A 883 3.08 -8.90 -30.82
CA ASP A 883 4.53 -8.86 -31.09
C ASP A 883 4.83 -8.56 -32.58
N VAL A 884 3.92 -8.91 -33.50
CA VAL A 884 4.11 -8.71 -34.95
C VAL A 884 3.31 -7.52 -35.50
N ALA A 885 2.09 -7.28 -35.00
CA ALA A 885 1.25 -6.19 -35.50
C ALA A 885 1.83 -4.78 -35.28
N SER A 886 2.71 -4.62 -34.28
CA SER A 886 3.34 -3.35 -33.91
C SER A 886 4.58 -2.98 -34.75
N SER A 887 5.17 -3.93 -35.49
CA SER A 887 6.32 -3.68 -36.36
C SER A 887 5.94 -3.46 -37.84
N TRP A 888 4.89 -4.13 -38.33
CA TRP A 888 4.52 -4.08 -39.76
C TRP A 888 3.51 -2.98 -40.13
N SER A 889 2.66 -2.53 -39.20
CA SER A 889 1.64 -1.50 -39.48
C SER A 889 2.24 -0.10 -39.71
N TRP A 890 3.39 0.20 -39.09
CA TRP A 890 4.10 1.46 -39.28
C TRP A 890 4.85 1.51 -40.64
N LEU A 891 5.46 0.39 -41.07
CA LEU A 891 6.34 0.38 -42.24
C LEU A 891 5.59 0.63 -43.57
N ASN A 892 4.40 0.04 -43.74
CA ASN A 892 3.61 0.24 -44.96
C ASN A 892 3.09 1.68 -45.10
N ASN A 893 2.60 2.27 -44.01
CA ASN A 893 2.10 3.64 -44.00
C ASN A 893 3.18 4.70 -44.25
N ALA A 894 4.47 4.34 -44.13
CA ALA A 894 5.60 5.23 -44.38
C ALA A 894 6.13 5.18 -45.83
N LEU A 895 5.74 4.20 -46.65
CA LEU A 895 6.36 3.94 -47.96
C LEU A 895 5.41 3.96 -49.16
N HIS A 896 4.11 3.67 -48.98
CA HIS A 896 3.13 3.72 -50.07
C HIS A 896 1.90 4.55 -49.70
N GLY A 897 1.91 5.82 -50.09
CA GLY A 897 0.69 6.63 -50.17
C GLY A 897 -0.15 6.17 -51.37
N GLY A 898 -1.14 5.32 -51.12
CA GLY A 898 -2.04 4.79 -52.15
C GLY A 898 -3.34 4.29 -51.55
N ASP A 899 -4.46 4.58 -52.22
CA ASP A 899 -5.78 4.11 -51.83
C ASP A 899 -5.97 2.64 -52.23
N SER A 900 -6.33 1.78 -51.27
CA SER A 900 -6.85 0.45 -51.56
C SER A 900 -7.77 -0.04 -50.45
N SER A 901 -9.07 0.19 -50.62
CA SER A 901 -10.09 -0.58 -49.89
C SER A 901 -10.02 -2.06 -50.30
N HIS A 902 -9.75 -2.96 -49.35
CA HIS A 902 -10.05 -4.41 -49.41
C HIS A 902 -10.04 -4.97 -47.98
N GLY A 903 -11.07 -5.74 -47.60
CA GLY A 903 -11.20 -6.28 -46.23
C GLY A 903 -10.45 -7.60 -46.04
N PRO A 904 -9.88 -7.88 -44.84
CA PRO A 904 -9.28 -9.18 -44.56
C PRO A 904 -10.36 -10.28 -44.49
N GLY A 905 -10.26 -11.27 -45.36
CA GLY A 905 -11.16 -12.42 -45.42
C GLY A 905 -11.05 -13.33 -44.19
N GLN A 906 -12.08 -14.15 -43.98
CA GLN A 906 -12.13 -15.11 -42.88
C GLN A 906 -11.03 -16.18 -43.02
N GLY A 907 -10.24 -16.36 -41.96
CA GLY A 907 -9.18 -17.36 -41.88
C GLY A 907 -8.90 -17.73 -40.42
N HIS A 908 -9.80 -18.48 -39.80
CA HIS A 908 -9.70 -18.88 -38.38
C HIS A 908 -8.65 -20.01 -38.17
N GLY A 909 -7.38 -19.68 -38.39
CA GLY A 909 -6.26 -20.44 -37.83
C GLY A 909 -6.09 -20.07 -36.36
N GLN A 910 -6.50 -20.96 -35.45
CA GLN A 910 -6.28 -20.76 -34.02
C GLN A 910 -4.81 -21.05 -33.68
N LEU A 911 -3.99 -20.00 -33.70
CA LEU A 911 -2.67 -20.00 -33.07
C LEU A 911 -2.84 -20.14 -31.55
N ASP A 912 -2.63 -21.36 -31.04
CA ASP A 912 -2.59 -21.60 -29.60
C ASP A 912 -1.45 -20.81 -28.95
N SER A 913 -1.70 -20.26 -27.76
CA SER A 913 -0.66 -19.64 -26.96
C SER A 913 0.29 -20.71 -26.43
N ALA A 914 1.60 -20.54 -26.67
CA ALA A 914 2.63 -21.43 -26.15
C ALA A 914 2.76 -21.41 -24.61
N ILE A 915 1.98 -20.55 -23.94
CA ILE A 915 1.86 -20.41 -22.49
C ILE A 915 0.39 -20.62 -22.14
N GLU A 916 0.14 -21.47 -21.14
CA GLU A 916 -1.16 -21.75 -20.53
C GLU A 916 -1.41 -20.81 -19.34
N TRP A 917 -2.63 -20.81 -18.79
CA TRP A 917 -3.08 -19.87 -17.75
C TRP A 917 -3.75 -20.61 -16.59
N LEU A 918 -3.51 -20.16 -15.35
CA LEU A 918 -4.16 -20.64 -14.13
C LEU A 918 -4.67 -19.42 -13.32
N PRO A 919 -6.00 -19.26 -13.13
CA PRO A 919 -6.68 -18.03 -12.72
C PRO A 919 -6.69 -17.80 -11.19
N ALA A 920 -5.52 -17.92 -10.58
CA ALA A 920 -5.36 -17.96 -9.13
C ALA A 920 -5.80 -16.67 -8.40
N TYR A 921 -5.81 -15.50 -9.05
CA TYR A 921 -6.30 -14.27 -8.41
C TYR A 921 -7.81 -14.35 -8.18
N VAL A 922 -8.58 -14.60 -9.24
CA VAL A 922 -10.06 -14.68 -9.20
C VAL A 922 -10.52 -15.76 -8.20
N MET A 923 -9.85 -16.92 -8.23
CA MET A 923 -10.10 -18.01 -7.29
C MET A 923 -9.94 -17.57 -5.83
N THR A 924 -8.89 -16.81 -5.51
CA THR A 924 -8.55 -16.49 -4.11
C THR A 924 -9.22 -15.22 -3.59
N ARG A 925 -9.58 -14.28 -4.48
CA ARG A 925 -10.15 -12.97 -4.12
C ARG A 925 -11.47 -13.05 -3.34
N SER A 926 -12.26 -14.11 -3.56
CA SER A 926 -13.52 -14.38 -2.85
C SER A 926 -13.34 -15.10 -1.50
N ARG A 927 -12.11 -15.51 -1.14
CA ARG A 927 -11.81 -16.27 0.06
C ARG A 927 -11.04 -15.43 1.07
N ALA A 928 -11.76 -14.76 1.95
CA ALA A 928 -11.16 -14.32 3.21
C ALA A 928 -10.69 -15.56 4.00
N ASP A 929 -9.44 -15.53 4.46
CA ASP A 929 -8.80 -16.53 5.30
C ASP A 929 -8.03 -15.87 6.46
N LYS A 930 -7.65 -16.67 7.46
CA LYS A 930 -7.03 -16.22 8.72
C LYS A 930 -5.49 -16.31 8.66
N ALA A 931 -4.89 -16.10 7.48
CA ALA A 931 -3.45 -16.28 7.25
C ALA A 931 -2.60 -15.30 8.06
N ARG A 932 -1.37 -15.69 8.42
CA ARG A 932 -0.51 -14.99 9.40
C ARG A 932 -0.07 -13.59 8.98
N ASP A 933 0.06 -13.38 7.68
CA ASP A 933 0.43 -12.12 7.06
C ASP A 933 -0.49 -11.89 5.86
N ASN A 934 -0.46 -10.68 5.32
CA ASN A 934 -1.40 -10.28 4.28
C ASN A 934 -1.12 -10.97 2.92
N ALA A 935 0.10 -11.45 2.68
CA ALA A 935 0.60 -11.89 1.37
C ALA A 935 0.47 -13.40 1.12
N HIS A 936 0.63 -14.21 2.17
CA HIS A 936 0.47 -15.66 2.09
C HIS A 936 -0.96 -16.08 2.47
N MET A 937 -1.35 -17.30 2.10
CA MET A 937 -2.68 -17.86 2.34
C MET A 937 -2.59 -19.15 3.16
N CYS A 938 -3.64 -19.47 3.90
CA CYS A 938 -3.75 -20.67 4.72
C CYS A 938 -3.59 -21.98 3.93
N PRO A 939 -3.04 -23.05 4.53
CA PRO A 939 -2.70 -24.28 3.80
C PRO A 939 -3.88 -24.97 3.13
N VAL A 940 -5.10 -24.81 3.67
CA VAL A 940 -6.34 -25.33 3.05
C VAL A 940 -6.56 -24.70 1.67
N VAL A 941 -6.50 -23.36 1.59
CA VAL A 941 -6.81 -22.60 0.37
C VAL A 941 -5.72 -22.76 -0.70
N GLN A 942 -4.46 -22.89 -0.28
CA GLN A 942 -3.35 -23.28 -1.16
C GLN A 942 -3.45 -24.75 -1.64
N GLY A 943 -4.20 -25.59 -0.91
CA GLY A 943 -4.53 -26.96 -1.29
C GLY A 943 -5.51 -27.02 -2.45
N ASP A 944 -6.63 -26.28 -2.34
CA ASP A 944 -7.59 -26.12 -3.44
C ASP A 944 -6.90 -25.64 -4.72
N LEU A 945 -6.02 -24.63 -4.60
CA LEU A 945 -5.23 -24.12 -5.72
C LEU A 945 -4.26 -25.15 -6.30
N ALA A 946 -3.64 -26.00 -5.48
CA ALA A 946 -2.76 -27.08 -5.94
C ALA A 946 -3.53 -28.21 -6.66
N GLU A 947 -4.78 -28.47 -6.29
CA GLU A 947 -5.64 -29.45 -6.98
C GLU A 947 -6.08 -28.93 -8.35
N VAL A 948 -6.43 -27.64 -8.47
CA VAL A 948 -6.69 -26.98 -9.76
C VAL A 948 -5.43 -26.91 -10.62
N ALA A 949 -4.26 -26.60 -10.03
CA ALA A 949 -2.97 -26.65 -10.72
C ALA A 949 -2.64 -28.07 -11.23
N MET A 950 -2.87 -29.10 -10.41
CA MET A 950 -2.67 -30.50 -10.80
C MET A 950 -3.61 -30.93 -11.94
N ARG A 951 -4.86 -30.45 -11.97
CA ARG A 951 -5.78 -30.68 -13.11
C ARG A 951 -5.28 -30.02 -14.41
N ALA A 952 -4.65 -28.84 -14.32
CA ALA A 952 -4.04 -28.16 -15.47
C ALA A 952 -2.73 -28.82 -15.93
N ILE A 953 -1.90 -29.33 -15.00
CA ILE A 953 -0.71 -30.14 -15.28
C ILE A 953 -1.12 -31.42 -16.01
N CYS A 954 -2.05 -32.20 -15.45
CA CYS A 954 -2.52 -33.49 -15.97
C CYS A 954 -3.65 -33.36 -17.01
N ARG A 955 -3.52 -32.39 -17.93
CA ARG A 955 -4.58 -32.01 -18.86
C ARG A 955 -4.97 -33.17 -19.80
N PRO A 956 -6.27 -33.44 -20.10
CA PRO A 956 -6.70 -34.67 -20.80
C PRO A 956 -6.38 -34.81 -22.30
N GLN A 957 -5.40 -34.07 -22.84
CA GLN A 957 -4.92 -34.26 -24.21
C GLN A 957 -3.75 -35.26 -24.20
N GLU A 958 -3.72 -36.13 -25.21
CA GLU A 958 -2.69 -37.18 -25.44
C GLU A 958 -2.68 -38.45 -24.56
N PHE A 959 -3.72 -38.70 -23.75
CA PHE A 959 -4.03 -40.07 -23.30
C PHE A 959 -4.92 -40.87 -24.28
N GLY A 960 -5.27 -40.26 -25.42
CA GLY A 960 -6.21 -40.78 -26.43
C GLY A 960 -5.58 -41.44 -27.67
N ALA A 961 -4.44 -42.13 -27.54
CA ALA A 961 -3.75 -42.79 -28.67
C ALA A 961 -3.37 -44.27 -28.43
N VAL A 962 -3.68 -44.85 -27.26
CA VAL A 962 -3.55 -46.30 -27.04
C VAL A 962 -4.79 -46.99 -27.60
N ARG A 963 -4.60 -47.91 -28.56
CA ARG A 963 -5.68 -48.59 -29.29
C ARG A 963 -6.57 -49.45 -28.38
N LYS A 964 -7.88 -49.35 -28.57
CA LYS A 964 -8.80 -50.49 -28.69
C LYS A 964 -9.80 -50.22 -29.82
#